data_AF-A0A3M1ZIB8-F1
#
_entry.id   AF-A0A3M1ZIB8-F1
#
_cell.length_a   1.000
_cell.length_b   1.000
_cell.length_c   1.000
_cell.angle_alpha   90.00
_cell.angle_beta   90.00
_cell.angle_gamma   90.00
#
_symmetry.space_group_name_H-M   'P 1'
#
loop_
_entity.id
_entity.type
_entity.pdbx_description
1 polymer ?
#
loop_
_entity_poly.entity_id
_entity_poly.type
_entity_poly.pdbx_seq_one_letter_code
_entity_poly.pdbx_strand_id
1 'polypeptide(L)'
;MIHPDTISQAATRLAGVVNKTPVMTSRTLNGRTGRELFLKCENFQRVGAFKFRGAYNAISQLTPEQKAAGVITHSSGNHAQGVALAARLLGVPAVIVMPEDAPTIKKEATAAYGAKIVSCAAIDREKVAADLVAQHGYTLIHPYDNEHIIAGQGTAAWELFAEVGPLDTLFVPVGGGGLISGCALAAAAASPGCRVVGVEPALAADANQSWRENRIIELDHVPATIADGLRTRFIGTRNLDIMRQYVHDMVTVSEEAILATLYFLWTRMKLVVEPSAAVALAPLFTGSYTQAGQRVGVILSGGNVDVIELGRLLAKWQAETAVSATPSAASPSSLSPSSQPDATPAPASDQKRILVCEAISDEAMNILQQAADIVDFQPNLSPEALINQISNYHALIVGPKTHVNEVVVGYGYNLRVIGCAHSRLDNVDVSAAKALGIEVVNAPNSRTVVIAEHTMSRLLMLASKFGNGHLAGKTLGIIGFGRIGREVAKRAKAFNMRVIVNQPRLTPELALAEGVEAKDLLDLLAEADFVTLHVPFRADTETIIGATELACMKPTACLVNAGHTNLVDEAALLTALENNRLAGAALSDYPKIPGNGDVPELSVRLRQHPHVITAPHVTHLLGDWKREADVHVARQVARILQTASTQETLSLEIVPSELVIPHEQIDEKRVARLMKRLEEDGRLVNPPITIFWNGRYIVLDGATRSTALKRLGYPYTIVQVVRPGQDTFELHTWYHAISSKRPFSELLNLLQQIPGLQLTPIETHQAQTALRQPDTLCYFLDRNGNTTLATIQPGANRLQVMNELVATYTNWGDVERTLLTDLPRLLAQFPQMTAVAIFPQFKPETVFEVASQGELLPAGLTRFVIPGRILRLNADLKRLHQDEPLAAKRAWFNRFLQEKLARSRLRYYQEPVILLDE
;
A
#
# COMPACT_ATOMS: atom_id res chain seq x y z
N MET A 1 27.84 40.40 5.93
CA MET A 1 27.31 40.00 4.61
C MET A 1 28.10 38.81 4.13
N ILE A 2 27.41 37.83 3.54
CA ILE A 2 28.04 36.63 2.97
C ILE A 2 28.54 36.97 1.56
N HIS A 3 29.83 36.76 1.28
CA HIS A 3 30.38 37.03 -0.05
C HIS A 3 30.08 35.87 -1.03
N PRO A 4 29.81 36.12 -2.33
CA PRO A 4 29.58 35.07 -3.32
C PRO A 4 30.64 33.96 -3.37
N ASP A 5 31.92 34.29 -3.14
CA ASP A 5 33.02 33.30 -3.12
C ASP A 5 32.86 32.21 -2.05
N THR A 6 32.10 32.47 -0.98
CA THR A 6 31.88 31.48 0.10
C THR A 6 31.15 30.22 -0.39
N ILE A 7 30.43 30.31 -1.51
CA ILE A 7 29.80 29.15 -2.17
C ILE A 7 30.87 28.22 -2.73
N SER A 8 31.94 28.75 -3.35
CA SER A 8 33.04 27.92 -3.87
C SER A 8 33.74 27.16 -2.75
N GLN A 9 33.97 27.82 -1.61
CA GLN A 9 34.56 27.20 -0.41
C GLN A 9 33.65 26.11 0.18
N ALA A 10 32.33 26.35 0.20
CA ALA A 10 31.35 25.35 0.63
C ALA A 10 31.32 24.14 -0.33
N ALA A 11 31.44 24.35 -1.65
CA ALA A 11 31.55 23.27 -2.61
C ALA A 11 32.80 22.42 -2.36
N THR A 12 33.94 23.06 -2.05
CA THR A 12 35.17 22.35 -1.65
C THR A 12 34.99 21.53 -0.35
N ARG A 13 34.34 22.09 0.69
CA ARG A 13 34.06 21.36 1.95
C ARG A 13 33.10 20.18 1.79
N LEU A 14 32.22 20.23 0.79
CA LEU A 14 31.19 19.22 0.54
C LEU A 14 31.59 18.16 -0.49
N ALA A 15 32.69 18.35 -1.21
CA ALA A 15 33.21 17.41 -2.20
C ALA A 15 33.44 16.02 -1.58
N GLY A 16 32.93 14.96 -2.23
CA GLY A 16 32.98 13.59 -1.72
C GLY A 16 32.03 13.27 -0.56
N VAL A 17 31.38 14.27 0.05
CA VAL A 17 30.43 14.09 1.15
C VAL A 17 28.98 14.15 0.69
N VAL A 18 28.66 15.06 -0.23
CA VAL A 18 27.32 15.20 -0.83
C VAL A 18 27.25 14.42 -2.14
N ASN A 19 26.04 13.99 -2.51
CA ASN A 19 25.82 13.46 -3.84
C ASN A 19 25.93 14.63 -4.84
N LYS A 20 26.76 14.50 -5.89
CA LYS A 20 26.63 15.35 -7.07
C LYS A 20 25.34 14.92 -7.80
N THR A 21 24.25 15.63 -7.54
CA THR A 21 22.93 15.27 -8.04
C THR A 21 22.82 15.51 -9.54
N PRO A 22 22.12 14.65 -10.30
CA PRO A 22 22.02 14.80 -11.75
C PRO A 22 21.19 16.02 -12.13
N VAL A 23 21.52 16.64 -13.26
CA VAL A 23 20.63 17.58 -13.94
C VAL A 23 19.79 16.82 -14.97
N MET A 24 18.45 16.94 -14.89
CA MET A 24 17.53 16.31 -15.84
C MET A 24 16.86 17.33 -16.76
N THR A 25 16.62 16.93 -18.00
CA THR A 25 15.88 17.70 -19.02
C THR A 25 14.69 16.87 -19.51
N SER A 26 13.72 17.50 -20.20
CA SER A 26 12.57 16.77 -20.75
C SER A 26 12.07 17.39 -22.05
N ARG A 27 12.10 16.61 -23.14
CA ARG A 27 11.58 17.03 -24.45
C ARG A 27 10.10 17.46 -24.39
N THR A 28 9.30 16.79 -23.56
CA THR A 28 7.88 17.15 -23.35
C THR A 28 7.71 18.44 -22.54
N LEU A 29 8.59 18.70 -21.58
CA LEU A 29 8.57 19.95 -20.82
C LEU A 29 9.02 21.11 -21.70
N ASN A 30 10.19 20.98 -22.34
CA ASN A 30 10.75 21.97 -23.25
C ASN A 30 9.79 22.33 -24.40
N GLY A 31 9.12 21.33 -24.98
CA GLY A 31 8.11 21.55 -26.03
C GLY A 31 6.82 22.21 -25.53
N ARG A 32 6.42 21.99 -24.27
CA ARG A 32 5.28 22.67 -23.62
C ARG A 32 5.59 24.13 -23.28
N THR A 33 6.84 24.43 -22.92
CA THR A 33 7.28 25.76 -22.46
C THR A 33 7.96 26.61 -23.53
N GLY A 34 8.36 26.02 -24.66
CA GLY A 34 9.16 26.69 -25.70
C GLY A 34 10.55 27.12 -25.24
N ARG A 35 11.19 26.36 -24.32
CA ARG A 35 12.45 26.72 -23.63
C ARG A 35 13.29 25.47 -23.31
N GLU A 36 14.59 25.64 -23.04
CA GLU A 36 15.45 24.59 -22.48
C GLU A 36 15.37 24.60 -20.94
N LEU A 37 14.77 23.56 -20.32
CA LEU A 37 14.73 23.44 -18.86
C LEU A 37 15.73 22.42 -18.33
N PHE A 38 16.51 22.84 -17.33
CA PHE A 38 17.54 22.09 -16.63
C PHE A 38 17.15 21.95 -15.15
N LEU A 39 16.65 20.78 -14.77
CA LEU A 39 16.14 20.51 -13.43
C LEU A 39 17.25 19.88 -12.56
N LYS A 40 17.69 20.58 -11.51
CA LYS A 40 18.69 20.09 -10.55
C LYS A 40 18.01 19.22 -9.49
N CYS A 41 18.24 17.91 -9.52
CA CYS A 41 17.49 16.92 -8.77
C CYS A 41 17.99 16.71 -7.33
N GLU A 42 17.81 17.70 -6.45
CA GLU A 42 18.15 17.58 -5.01
C GLU A 42 17.25 16.61 -4.23
N ASN A 43 16.17 16.11 -4.83
CA ASN A 43 15.46 14.91 -4.36
C ASN A 43 16.33 13.63 -4.37
N PHE A 44 17.45 13.61 -5.11
CA PHE A 44 18.46 12.55 -5.05
C PHE A 44 19.66 12.88 -4.16
N GLN A 45 19.60 13.96 -3.37
CA GLN A 45 20.59 14.26 -2.35
C GLN A 45 20.51 13.25 -1.19
N ARG A 46 21.57 13.15 -0.38
CA ARG A 46 21.50 12.44 0.91
C ARG A 46 20.39 13.05 1.77
N VAL A 47 19.67 12.21 2.51
CA VAL A 47 18.36 12.51 3.17
C VAL A 47 17.22 12.93 2.23
N GLY A 48 17.35 12.77 0.92
CA GLY A 48 16.27 13.04 -0.05
C GLY A 48 15.96 14.52 -0.28
N ALA A 49 16.82 15.44 0.17
CA ALA A 49 16.64 16.88 0.00
C ALA A 49 17.96 17.67 0.13
N PHE A 50 18.00 18.86 -0.47
CA PHE A 50 19.15 19.77 -0.47
C PHE A 50 19.75 20.07 0.92
N LYS A 51 18.91 20.01 1.98
CA LYS A 51 19.22 20.46 3.35
C LYS A 51 20.50 19.86 3.93
N PHE A 52 20.86 18.64 3.54
CA PHE A 52 22.11 17.99 3.96
C PHE A 52 23.37 18.82 3.63
N ARG A 53 23.38 19.54 2.49
CA ARG A 53 24.51 20.39 2.06
C ARG A 53 24.84 21.45 3.11
N GLY A 54 23.85 22.30 3.44
CA GLY A 54 23.98 23.31 4.49
C GLY A 54 24.28 22.69 5.85
N ALA A 55 23.54 21.65 6.26
CA ALA A 55 23.74 21.02 7.56
C ALA A 55 25.17 20.50 7.78
N TYR A 56 25.76 19.81 6.79
CA TYR A 56 27.14 19.37 6.88
C TYR A 56 28.13 20.53 6.81
N ASN A 57 27.92 21.53 5.94
CA ASN A 57 28.78 22.72 5.86
C ASN A 57 28.76 23.55 7.16
N ALA A 58 27.65 23.59 7.89
CA ALA A 58 27.57 24.23 9.20
C ALA A 58 28.28 23.41 10.29
N ILE A 59 27.95 22.13 10.45
CA ILE A 59 28.44 21.30 11.57
C ILE A 59 29.94 21.00 11.41
N SER A 60 30.45 20.85 10.18
CA SER A 60 31.88 20.63 9.93
C SER A 60 32.77 21.80 10.37
N GLN A 61 32.26 23.05 10.29
CA GLN A 61 32.98 24.27 10.65
C GLN A 61 32.93 24.64 12.15
N LEU A 62 32.15 23.93 12.97
CA LEU A 62 32.09 24.15 14.42
C LEU A 62 33.45 23.89 15.10
N THR A 63 33.73 24.61 16.20
CA THR A 63 34.93 24.38 17.01
C THR A 63 34.87 23.03 17.75
N PRO A 64 36.00 22.49 18.25
CA PRO A 64 36.00 21.26 19.04
C PRO A 64 35.05 21.32 20.25
N GLU A 65 34.97 22.48 20.92
CA GLU A 65 34.13 22.72 22.10
C GLU A 65 32.64 22.68 21.73
N GLN A 66 32.26 23.34 20.62
CA GLN A 66 30.90 23.29 20.07
C GLN A 66 30.50 21.88 19.63
N LYS A 67 31.43 21.12 19.05
CA LYS A 67 31.22 19.70 18.69
C LYS A 67 31.08 18.78 19.90
N ALA A 68 31.81 19.06 20.98
CA ALA A 68 31.72 18.31 22.24
C ALA A 68 30.42 18.61 23.01
N ALA A 69 29.97 19.87 23.03
CA ALA A 69 28.67 20.25 23.59
C ALA A 69 27.51 19.64 22.77
N GLY A 70 27.65 19.60 21.44
CA GLY A 70 26.66 19.06 20.52
C GLY A 70 25.78 20.12 19.87
N VAL A 71 24.94 19.70 18.93
CA VAL A 71 24.09 20.56 18.11
C VAL A 71 22.61 20.36 18.37
N ILE A 72 21.83 21.43 18.18
CA ILE A 72 20.37 21.39 18.28
C ILE A 72 19.70 22.05 17.08
N THR A 73 18.50 21.59 16.70
CA THR A 73 17.60 22.34 15.79
C THR A 73 16.13 22.08 16.12
N HIS A 74 15.27 23.04 15.80
CA HIS A 74 13.81 22.88 15.76
C HIS A 74 13.39 22.59 14.32
N SER A 75 12.93 21.37 14.01
CA SER A 75 12.42 21.01 12.69
C SER A 75 11.65 19.69 12.70
N SER A 76 10.50 19.65 12.02
CA SER A 76 9.73 18.42 11.77
C SER A 76 10.09 17.70 10.45
N GLY A 77 11.02 18.25 9.66
CA GLY A 77 11.17 17.90 8.24
C GLY A 77 12.61 17.75 7.76
N ASN A 78 12.85 18.10 6.49
CA ASN A 78 14.08 17.78 5.77
C ASN A 78 15.37 18.33 6.42
N HIS A 79 15.26 19.39 7.22
CA HIS A 79 16.39 19.95 7.98
C HIS A 79 16.76 19.09 9.20
N ALA A 80 15.79 18.51 9.91
CA ALA A 80 16.05 17.59 11.02
C ALA A 80 16.87 16.37 10.57
N GLN A 81 16.46 15.75 9.46
CA GLN A 81 17.20 14.63 8.88
C GLN A 81 18.59 15.06 8.40
N GLY A 82 18.70 16.22 7.77
CA GLY A 82 19.98 16.79 7.31
C GLY A 82 20.96 17.00 8.46
N VAL A 83 20.51 17.61 9.57
CA VAL A 83 21.31 17.80 10.79
C VAL A 83 21.67 16.47 11.43
N ALA A 84 20.71 15.55 11.58
CA ALA A 84 20.94 14.25 12.21
C ALA A 84 21.99 13.42 11.44
N LEU A 85 21.88 13.31 10.11
CA LEU A 85 22.87 12.60 9.30
C LEU A 85 24.24 13.31 9.31
N ALA A 86 24.26 14.64 9.17
CA ALA A 86 25.51 15.40 9.17
C ALA A 86 26.26 15.28 10.51
N ALA A 87 25.55 15.39 11.63
CA ALA A 87 26.11 15.23 12.96
C ALA A 87 26.67 13.80 13.18
N ARG A 88 25.92 12.76 12.80
CA ARG A 88 26.38 11.36 12.85
C ARG A 88 27.67 11.11 12.05
N LEU A 89 27.80 11.71 10.86
CA LEU A 89 28.99 11.59 10.02
C LEU A 89 30.21 12.34 10.58
N LEU A 90 29.98 13.34 11.43
CA LEU A 90 31.01 14.19 12.04
C LEU A 90 31.31 13.83 13.50
N GLY A 91 30.68 12.77 14.04
CA GLY A 91 30.83 12.34 15.44
C GLY A 91 30.21 13.28 16.48
N VAL A 92 29.29 14.15 16.06
CA VAL A 92 28.71 15.22 16.90
C VAL A 92 27.37 14.74 17.50
N PRO A 93 27.11 14.92 18.80
CA PRO A 93 25.79 14.68 19.39
C PRO A 93 24.74 15.64 18.80
N ALA A 94 23.58 15.13 18.40
CA ALA A 94 22.48 15.94 17.85
C ALA A 94 21.19 15.80 18.65
N VAL A 95 20.56 16.94 18.94
CA VAL A 95 19.23 17.05 19.54
C VAL A 95 18.27 17.67 18.52
N ILE A 96 17.12 17.07 18.30
CA ILE A 96 16.12 17.57 17.35
C ILE A 96 14.82 17.82 18.10
N VAL A 97 14.42 19.09 18.20
CA VAL A 97 13.11 19.48 18.73
C VAL A 97 12.08 19.29 17.61
N MET A 98 11.19 18.31 17.80
CA MET A 98 10.12 17.95 16.87
C MET A 98 8.77 18.08 17.58
N PRO A 99 7.71 18.49 16.90
CA PRO A 99 6.40 18.54 17.51
C PRO A 99 5.77 17.13 17.60
N GLU A 100 4.85 16.94 18.54
CA GLU A 100 4.18 15.65 18.76
C GLU A 100 3.32 15.20 17.56
N ASP A 101 2.84 16.13 16.74
CA ASP A 101 2.08 15.87 15.51
C ASP A 101 2.95 15.55 14.28
N ALA A 102 4.28 15.71 14.33
CA ALA A 102 5.12 15.55 13.14
C ALA A 102 5.03 14.12 12.56
N PRO A 103 4.94 13.97 11.21
CA PRO A 103 4.74 12.68 10.56
C PRO A 103 5.74 11.61 11.00
N THR A 104 5.24 10.43 11.36
CA THR A 104 6.03 9.33 11.93
C THR A 104 7.23 8.97 11.06
N ILE A 105 7.07 8.94 9.73
CA ILE A 105 8.16 8.68 8.78
C ILE A 105 9.33 9.69 8.89
N LYS A 106 9.04 10.97 9.18
CA LYS A 106 10.07 12.01 9.34
C LYS A 106 10.73 11.95 10.73
N LYS A 107 10.02 11.49 11.77
CA LYS A 107 10.59 11.16 13.09
C LYS A 107 11.47 9.90 13.02
N GLU A 108 10.98 8.80 12.45
CA GLU A 108 11.71 7.54 12.29
C GLU A 108 13.03 7.72 11.53
N ALA A 109 13.02 8.44 10.40
CA ALA A 109 14.23 8.73 9.64
C ALA A 109 15.25 9.54 10.49
N THR A 110 14.77 10.53 11.24
CA THR A 110 15.61 11.35 12.12
C THR A 110 16.23 10.53 13.26
N ALA A 111 15.46 9.64 13.89
CA ALA A 111 15.92 8.71 14.92
C ALA A 111 16.90 7.65 14.37
N ALA A 112 16.66 7.13 13.15
CA ALA A 112 17.55 6.18 12.49
C ALA A 112 18.93 6.76 12.14
N TYR A 113 19.02 8.09 11.99
CA TYR A 113 20.30 8.81 11.91
C TYR A 113 20.97 9.06 13.27
N GLY A 114 20.38 8.60 14.38
CA GLY A 114 21.02 8.58 15.71
C GLY A 114 20.88 9.87 16.52
N ALA A 115 20.02 10.80 16.11
CA ALA A 115 19.79 12.04 16.87
C ALA A 115 18.72 11.85 17.97
N LYS A 116 18.92 12.51 19.11
CA LYS A 116 17.98 12.54 20.23
C LYS A 116 16.80 13.43 19.88
N ILE A 117 15.63 12.84 19.66
CA ILE A 117 14.39 13.61 19.46
C ILE A 117 13.85 14.10 20.81
N VAL A 118 13.44 15.36 20.86
CA VAL A 118 12.67 15.97 21.96
C VAL A 118 11.31 16.36 21.41
N SER A 119 10.25 15.77 21.98
CA SER A 119 8.86 16.10 21.67
C SER A 119 8.44 17.42 22.31
N CYS A 120 7.54 18.16 21.67
CA CYS A 120 6.93 19.38 22.19
C CYS A 120 5.59 19.66 21.48
N ALA A 121 4.83 20.65 21.95
CA ALA A 121 3.67 21.16 21.21
C ALA A 121 4.12 21.93 19.95
N ALA A 122 3.25 22.01 18.94
CA ALA A 122 3.57 22.59 17.64
C ALA A 122 4.01 24.07 17.68
N ILE A 123 3.63 24.83 18.72
CA ILE A 123 3.94 26.24 18.91
C ILE A 123 5.22 26.49 19.72
N ASP A 124 5.59 25.57 20.63
CA ASP A 124 6.69 25.78 21.59
C ASP A 124 8.09 25.41 21.07
N ARG A 125 8.21 24.94 19.82
CA ARG A 125 9.45 24.34 19.28
C ARG A 125 10.69 25.23 19.43
N GLU A 126 10.54 26.52 19.17
CA GLU A 126 11.63 27.50 19.23
C GLU A 126 12.01 27.84 20.67
N LYS A 127 11.02 27.96 21.55
CA LYS A 127 11.22 28.15 22.99
C LYS A 127 11.92 26.94 23.61
N VAL A 128 11.42 25.73 23.37
CA VAL A 128 12.04 24.47 23.86
C VAL A 128 13.46 24.30 23.32
N ALA A 129 13.73 24.71 22.08
CA ALA A 129 15.10 24.74 21.55
C ALA A 129 15.98 25.77 22.29
N ALA A 130 15.49 26.98 22.54
CA ALA A 130 16.22 28.03 23.27
C ALA A 130 16.49 27.65 24.73
N ASP A 131 15.51 27.07 25.43
CA ASP A 131 15.64 26.57 26.80
C ASP A 131 16.73 25.48 26.88
N LEU A 132 16.75 24.55 25.92
CA LEU A 132 17.79 23.50 25.82
C LEU A 132 19.18 24.04 25.42
N VAL A 133 19.25 25.09 24.58
CA VAL A 133 20.51 25.81 24.30
C VAL A 133 21.06 26.42 25.59
N ALA A 134 20.21 27.11 26.37
CA ALA A 134 20.61 27.75 27.63
C ALA A 134 21.00 26.72 28.71
N GLN A 135 20.31 25.57 28.77
CA GLN A 135 20.57 24.53 29.76
C GLN A 135 21.83 23.69 29.47
N HIS A 136 22.13 23.42 28.19
CA HIS A 136 23.16 22.43 27.80
C HIS A 136 24.30 23.00 26.94
N GLY A 137 24.24 24.26 26.52
CA GLY A 137 25.27 24.87 25.65
C GLY A 137 25.26 24.36 24.21
N TYR A 138 24.17 23.73 23.75
CA TYR A 138 24.06 23.22 22.40
C TYR A 138 24.18 24.32 21.34
N THR A 139 24.90 24.05 20.24
CA THR A 139 24.95 25.00 19.12
C THR A 139 23.71 24.88 18.23
N LEU A 140 22.94 25.96 18.10
CA LEU A 140 21.74 26.00 17.26
C LEU A 140 22.09 26.01 15.76
N ILE A 141 21.76 24.93 15.06
CA ILE A 141 21.90 24.79 13.60
C ILE A 141 20.57 25.21 12.96
N HIS A 142 20.32 26.52 12.94
CA HIS A 142 19.06 27.12 12.50
C HIS A 142 18.67 26.72 11.05
N PRO A 143 17.40 26.37 10.74
CA PRO A 143 17.00 25.76 9.46
C PRO A 143 17.19 26.57 8.17
N TYR A 144 17.45 27.89 8.24
CA TYR A 144 17.65 28.73 7.06
C TYR A 144 18.46 30.01 7.32
N ASP A 145 18.24 30.71 8.43
CA ASP A 145 18.96 31.96 8.76
C ASP A 145 20.28 31.66 9.47
N ASN A 146 21.26 31.13 8.75
CA ASN A 146 22.60 30.84 9.23
C ASN A 146 23.59 30.85 8.05
N GLU A 147 24.73 31.54 8.19
CA GLU A 147 25.61 31.84 7.06
C GLU A 147 26.25 30.58 6.45
N HIS A 148 26.58 29.58 7.27
CA HIS A 148 27.11 28.30 6.80
C HIS A 148 26.03 27.41 6.19
N ILE A 149 24.80 27.48 6.71
CA ILE A 149 23.64 26.83 6.07
C ILE A 149 23.47 27.39 4.65
N ILE A 150 23.31 28.71 4.52
CA ILE A 150 23.10 29.43 3.25
C ILE A 150 24.20 29.08 2.23
N ALA A 151 25.47 29.20 2.63
CA ALA A 151 26.60 28.90 1.76
C ALA A 151 26.61 27.44 1.27
N GLY A 152 26.23 26.49 2.13
CA GLY A 152 26.10 25.09 1.74
C GLY A 152 24.95 24.85 0.77
N GLN A 153 23.79 25.48 0.94
CA GLN A 153 22.65 25.29 0.03
C GLN A 153 22.96 25.81 -1.38
N GLY A 154 23.70 26.91 -1.50
CA GLY A 154 24.11 27.48 -2.79
C GLY A 154 24.94 26.54 -3.67
N THR A 155 25.59 25.52 -3.09
CA THR A 155 26.37 24.53 -3.85
C THR A 155 25.51 23.70 -4.82
N ALA A 156 24.20 23.57 -4.59
CA ALA A 156 23.30 22.95 -5.56
C ALA A 156 23.20 23.74 -6.88
N ALA A 157 23.17 25.08 -6.80
CA ALA A 157 23.20 25.94 -7.98
C ALA A 157 24.61 26.04 -8.59
N TRP A 158 25.65 26.07 -7.75
CA TRP A 158 27.05 26.02 -8.21
C TRP A 158 27.32 24.78 -9.08
N GLU A 159 26.88 23.60 -8.64
CA GLU A 159 26.96 22.36 -9.43
C GLU A 159 26.13 22.41 -10.72
N LEU A 160 24.97 23.10 -10.71
CA LEU A 160 24.15 23.26 -11.91
C LEU A 160 24.88 24.11 -12.96
N PHE A 161 25.38 25.30 -12.59
CA PHE A 161 26.13 26.16 -13.51
C PHE A 161 27.42 25.47 -14.03
N ALA A 162 28.10 24.69 -13.18
CA ALA A 162 29.26 23.90 -13.57
C ALA A 162 28.94 22.71 -14.50
N GLU A 163 27.67 22.29 -14.61
CA GLU A 163 27.23 21.16 -15.44
C GLU A 163 26.56 21.58 -16.76
N VAL A 164 25.82 22.71 -16.76
CA VAL A 164 25.06 23.18 -17.96
C VAL A 164 25.53 24.54 -18.50
N GLY A 165 26.53 25.15 -17.87
CA GLY A 165 27.01 26.49 -18.19
C GLY A 165 26.06 27.60 -17.72
N PRO A 166 26.25 28.84 -18.22
CA PRO A 166 25.40 29.98 -17.88
C PRO A 166 23.92 29.79 -18.26
N LEU A 167 23.02 30.36 -17.48
CA LEU A 167 21.57 30.27 -17.65
C LEU A 167 20.95 31.68 -17.63
N ASP A 168 19.86 31.87 -18.39
CA ASP A 168 19.14 33.15 -18.44
C ASP A 168 18.38 33.42 -17.14
N THR A 169 17.77 32.37 -16.57
CA THR A 169 17.00 32.45 -15.31
C THR A 169 17.13 31.16 -14.49
N LEU A 170 17.23 31.29 -13.17
CA LEU A 170 17.21 30.21 -12.19
C LEU A 170 16.00 30.35 -11.26
N PHE A 171 15.12 29.33 -11.24
CA PHE A 171 13.96 29.26 -10.36
C PHE A 171 14.27 28.43 -9.11
N VAL A 172 13.90 28.98 -7.95
CA VAL A 172 14.22 28.40 -6.64
C VAL A 172 12.97 28.43 -5.74
N PRO A 173 12.62 27.33 -5.04
CA PRO A 173 11.49 27.34 -4.12
C PRO A 173 11.88 28.05 -2.81
N VAL A 174 10.96 28.86 -2.28
CA VAL A 174 11.20 29.76 -1.15
C VAL A 174 10.26 29.45 0.02
N GLY A 175 10.79 29.71 1.21
CA GLY A 175 10.10 29.85 2.50
C GLY A 175 11.01 30.79 3.30
N GLY A 176 11.59 30.32 4.41
CA GLY A 176 12.59 31.08 5.20
C GLY A 176 13.88 31.58 4.50
N GLY A 177 14.02 31.44 3.18
CA GLY A 177 14.98 32.16 2.34
C GLY A 177 16.37 31.54 2.15
N GLY A 178 16.75 30.55 2.97
CA GLY A 178 18.13 30.03 3.01
C GLY A 178 18.62 29.30 1.75
N LEU A 179 17.72 28.69 0.96
CA LEU A 179 18.08 28.06 -0.31
C LEU A 179 18.32 29.12 -1.40
N ILE A 180 17.34 29.99 -1.63
CA ILE A 180 17.42 31.03 -2.66
C ILE A 180 18.56 32.00 -2.41
N SER A 181 18.85 32.37 -1.16
CA SER A 181 19.99 33.23 -0.83
C SER A 181 21.32 32.59 -1.23
N GLY A 182 21.49 31.28 -0.97
CA GLY A 182 22.64 30.52 -1.43
C GLY A 182 22.71 30.42 -2.96
N CYS A 183 21.58 30.15 -3.62
CA CYS A 183 21.51 30.09 -5.08
C CYS A 183 21.78 31.45 -5.75
N ALA A 184 21.38 32.55 -5.13
CA ALA A 184 21.60 33.90 -5.64
C ALA A 184 23.07 34.32 -5.55
N LEU A 185 23.73 34.02 -4.42
CA LEU A 185 25.19 34.14 -4.29
C LEU A 185 25.93 33.24 -5.29
N ALA A 186 25.45 32.01 -5.51
CA ALA A 186 26.03 31.09 -6.49
C ALA A 186 25.91 31.63 -7.93
N ALA A 187 24.76 32.20 -8.29
CA ALA A 187 24.54 32.82 -9.60
C ALA A 187 25.43 34.06 -9.80
N ALA A 188 25.56 34.92 -8.78
CA ALA A 188 26.42 36.09 -8.82
C ALA A 188 27.90 35.76 -9.05
N ALA A 189 28.39 34.62 -8.53
CA ALA A 189 29.76 34.17 -8.74
C ALA A 189 29.98 33.32 -10.00
N ALA A 190 29.07 32.39 -10.33
CA ALA A 190 29.29 31.36 -11.36
C ALA A 190 28.57 31.63 -12.69
N SER A 191 27.55 32.50 -12.72
CA SER A 191 26.83 32.87 -13.95
C SER A 191 26.36 34.33 -13.92
N PRO A 192 27.28 35.33 -13.89
CA PRO A 192 26.92 36.75 -13.88
C PRO A 192 25.97 37.11 -15.04
N GLY A 193 24.81 37.66 -14.70
CA GLY A 193 23.71 37.92 -15.65
C GLY A 193 22.53 36.96 -15.57
N CYS A 194 22.66 35.83 -14.86
CA CYS A 194 21.53 34.94 -14.58
C CYS A 194 20.51 35.60 -13.64
N ARG A 195 19.26 35.75 -14.07
CA ARG A 195 18.16 36.23 -13.21
C ARG A 195 17.79 35.16 -12.20
N VAL A 196 17.72 35.49 -10.92
CA VAL A 196 17.27 34.53 -9.88
C VAL A 196 15.86 34.88 -9.46
N VAL A 197 14.93 33.92 -9.60
CA VAL A 197 13.51 34.08 -9.33
C VAL A 197 13.09 33.15 -8.19
N GLY A 198 12.53 33.71 -7.14
CA GLY A 198 11.94 32.94 -6.04
C GLY A 198 10.47 32.63 -6.26
N VAL A 199 10.07 31.42 -5.86
CA VAL A 199 8.69 30.96 -5.96
C VAL A 199 8.19 30.45 -4.62
N GLU A 200 7.06 30.99 -4.16
CA GLU A 200 6.35 30.57 -2.95
C GLU A 200 4.94 30.01 -3.28
N PRO A 201 4.37 29.16 -2.43
CA PRO A 201 2.93 28.93 -2.43
C PRO A 201 2.19 30.23 -2.10
N ALA A 202 1.07 30.52 -2.77
CA ALA A 202 0.29 31.74 -2.54
C ALA A 202 -0.26 31.84 -1.10
N LEU A 203 -0.46 30.70 -0.43
CA LEU A 203 -0.86 30.63 0.98
C LEU A 203 0.29 30.86 1.98
N ALA A 204 1.54 30.94 1.49
CA ALA A 204 2.77 31.04 2.26
C ALA A 204 3.71 32.13 1.67
N ALA A 205 3.13 33.25 1.24
CA ALA A 205 3.83 34.30 0.51
C ALA A 205 4.64 35.27 1.42
N ASP A 206 5.31 34.75 2.46
CA ASP A 206 5.94 35.54 3.52
C ASP A 206 7.23 36.25 3.03
N ALA A 207 8.08 35.57 2.26
CA ALA A 207 9.26 36.19 1.69
C ALA A 207 8.92 37.12 0.52
N ASN A 208 7.85 36.84 -0.23
CA ASN A 208 7.40 37.67 -1.36
C ASN A 208 6.99 39.07 -0.89
N GLN A 209 6.11 39.13 0.13
CA GLN A 209 5.70 40.39 0.75
C GLN A 209 6.92 41.09 1.39
N SER A 210 7.75 40.34 2.13
CA SER A 210 8.93 40.90 2.79
C SER A 210 9.95 41.49 1.82
N TRP A 211 10.19 40.83 0.69
CA TRP A 211 11.11 41.29 -0.37
C TRP A 211 10.57 42.51 -1.12
N ARG A 212 9.25 42.61 -1.31
CA ARG A 212 8.60 43.78 -1.92
C ARG A 212 8.61 44.99 -0.99
N GLU A 213 8.27 44.81 0.28
CA GLU A 213 8.18 45.90 1.27
C GLU A 213 9.50 46.27 1.94
N ASN A 214 10.58 45.50 1.73
CA ASN A 214 11.90 45.71 2.36
C ASN A 214 11.81 45.71 3.91
N ARG A 215 10.95 44.87 4.47
CA ARG A 215 10.79 44.62 5.92
C ARG A 215 10.35 43.18 6.11
N ILE A 216 10.63 42.57 7.26
CA ILE A 216 10.09 41.23 7.55
C ILE A 216 8.59 41.34 7.79
N ILE A 217 7.81 40.50 7.10
CA ILE A 217 6.40 40.24 7.32
C ILE A 217 6.28 38.91 8.05
N GLU A 218 5.52 38.88 9.13
CA GLU A 218 5.17 37.67 9.86
C GLU A 218 3.69 37.34 9.64
N LEU A 219 3.38 36.10 9.27
CA LEU A 219 2.01 35.61 9.10
C LEU A 219 1.42 35.19 10.45
N ASP A 220 0.18 35.59 10.75
CA ASP A 220 -0.49 35.32 12.04
C ASP A 220 -0.58 33.83 12.41
N HIS A 221 -0.51 32.94 11.42
CA HIS A 221 -0.65 31.49 11.57
C HIS A 221 0.31 30.75 10.64
N VAL A 222 0.57 29.47 10.93
CA VAL A 222 1.36 28.60 10.04
C VAL A 222 0.56 28.33 8.74
N PRO A 223 1.09 28.64 7.55
CA PRO A 223 0.40 28.47 6.27
C PRO A 223 -0.25 27.10 6.08
N ALA A 224 -1.39 27.06 5.40
CA ALA A 224 -2.17 25.83 5.14
C ALA A 224 -1.86 25.17 3.77
N THR A 225 -0.63 25.34 3.25
CA THR A 225 -0.19 24.78 1.96
C THR A 225 0.26 23.31 2.05
N ILE A 226 0.08 22.57 0.95
CA ILE A 226 0.60 21.22 0.72
C ILE A 226 2.14 21.18 0.59
N ALA A 227 2.77 22.33 0.33
CA ALA A 227 4.23 22.47 0.29
C ALA A 227 4.81 22.52 1.72
N ASP A 228 4.80 21.37 2.40
CA ASP A 228 5.11 21.24 3.83
C ASP A 228 6.47 21.85 4.25
N GLY A 229 7.45 21.78 3.36
CA GLY A 229 8.79 22.33 3.56
C GLY A 229 8.89 23.86 3.44
N LEU A 230 7.82 24.54 2.98
CA LEU A 230 7.75 25.98 2.74
C LEU A 230 6.75 26.68 3.70
N ARG A 231 6.24 25.98 4.72
CA ARG A 231 5.28 26.51 5.71
C ARG A 231 5.94 27.41 6.77
N THR A 232 6.80 28.34 6.37
CA THR A 232 7.33 29.37 7.26
C THR A 232 6.26 30.40 7.60
N ARG A 233 6.50 31.18 8.67
CA ARG A 233 5.69 32.35 9.02
C ARG A 233 6.39 33.66 8.67
N PHE A 234 7.72 33.65 8.55
CA PHE A 234 8.55 34.79 8.21
C PHE A 234 9.89 34.32 7.60
N ILE A 235 10.50 35.21 6.82
CA ILE A 235 11.84 35.02 6.24
C ILE A 235 12.94 35.35 7.24
N GLY A 236 14.05 34.59 7.21
CA GLY A 236 15.25 34.91 7.99
C GLY A 236 15.89 36.24 7.57
N THR A 237 16.32 37.06 8.55
CA THR A 237 16.82 38.42 8.31
C THR A 237 17.98 38.46 7.31
N ARG A 238 18.97 37.57 7.44
CA ARG A 238 20.13 37.52 6.54
C ARG A 238 19.74 37.10 5.13
N ASN A 239 18.71 36.28 5.02
CA ASN A 239 18.16 35.88 3.73
C ASN A 239 17.45 37.04 3.04
N LEU A 240 16.68 37.86 3.77
CA LEU A 240 16.07 39.06 3.20
C LEU A 240 17.15 40.04 2.68
N ASP A 241 18.21 40.29 3.47
CA ASP A 241 19.33 41.15 3.05
C ASP A 241 19.96 40.68 1.72
N ILE A 242 20.24 39.38 1.60
CA ILE A 242 20.85 38.78 0.39
C ILE A 242 19.86 38.81 -0.77
N MET A 243 18.57 38.49 -0.54
CA MET A 243 17.55 38.51 -1.59
C MET A 243 17.30 39.93 -2.13
N ARG A 244 17.39 40.97 -1.29
CA ARG A 244 17.28 42.37 -1.74
C ARG A 244 18.46 42.84 -2.59
N GLN A 245 19.59 42.13 -2.58
CA GLN A 245 20.77 42.42 -3.41
C GLN A 245 20.86 41.55 -4.67
N TYR A 246 20.46 40.28 -4.61
CA TYR A 246 20.76 39.28 -5.66
C TYR A 246 19.53 38.55 -6.25
N VAL A 247 18.34 38.63 -5.64
CA VAL A 247 17.11 38.08 -6.24
C VAL A 247 16.44 39.13 -7.11
N HIS A 248 16.03 38.71 -8.31
CA HIS A 248 15.57 39.57 -9.39
C HIS A 248 14.04 39.64 -9.52
N ASP A 249 13.33 38.64 -9.00
CA ASP A 249 11.86 38.63 -8.89
C ASP A 249 11.39 37.62 -7.82
N MET A 250 10.18 37.85 -7.29
CA MET A 250 9.47 36.99 -6.35
C MET A 250 8.03 36.78 -6.82
N VAL A 251 7.66 35.54 -7.11
CA VAL A 251 6.34 35.13 -7.61
C VAL A 251 5.67 34.08 -6.71
N THR A 252 4.35 33.94 -6.83
CA THR A 252 3.54 32.99 -6.06
C THR A 252 2.77 32.04 -6.98
N VAL A 253 2.51 30.82 -6.52
CA VAL A 253 1.73 29.80 -7.24
C VAL A 253 0.62 29.22 -6.37
N SER A 254 -0.51 28.86 -6.98
CA SER A 254 -1.63 28.24 -6.26
C SER A 254 -1.38 26.75 -6.01
N GLU A 255 -2.15 26.17 -5.09
CA GLU A 255 -2.03 24.75 -4.70
C GLU A 255 -2.30 23.82 -5.88
N GLU A 256 -3.22 24.19 -6.78
CA GLU A 256 -3.55 23.45 -8.01
C GLU A 256 -2.40 23.50 -9.01
N ALA A 257 -1.69 24.64 -9.11
CA ALA A 257 -0.50 24.76 -9.95
C ALA A 257 0.66 23.89 -9.43
N ILE A 258 0.80 23.77 -8.09
CA ILE A 258 1.75 22.85 -7.45
C ILE A 258 1.36 21.39 -7.77
N LEU A 259 0.10 21.01 -7.58
CA LEU A 259 -0.40 19.65 -7.84
C LEU A 259 -0.28 19.24 -9.32
N ALA A 260 -0.62 20.12 -10.25
CA ALA A 260 -0.48 19.85 -11.69
C ALA A 260 0.98 19.63 -12.11
N THR A 261 1.90 20.42 -11.53
CA THR A 261 3.34 20.34 -11.81
C THR A 261 3.96 19.08 -11.19
N LEU A 262 3.59 18.78 -9.95
CA LEU A 262 3.94 17.57 -9.22
C LEU A 262 3.49 16.31 -10.00
N TYR A 263 2.23 16.29 -10.44
CA TYR A 263 1.68 15.20 -11.26
C TYR A 263 2.48 14.98 -12.55
N PHE A 264 2.90 16.06 -13.24
CA PHE A 264 3.74 15.96 -14.42
C PHE A 264 5.14 15.39 -14.11
N LEU A 265 5.79 15.85 -13.05
CA LEU A 265 7.13 15.37 -12.65
C LEU A 265 7.10 13.86 -12.34
N TRP A 266 6.08 13.38 -11.63
CA TRP A 266 5.91 11.97 -11.32
C TRP A 266 5.53 11.15 -12.57
N THR A 267 4.52 11.57 -13.33
CA THR A 267 3.98 10.75 -14.44
C THR A 267 4.80 10.80 -15.73
N ARG A 268 5.40 11.94 -16.07
CA ARG A 268 6.19 12.13 -17.30
C ARG A 268 7.69 12.02 -17.08
N MET A 269 8.24 12.65 -16.04
CA MET A 269 9.69 12.62 -15.77
C MET A 269 10.13 11.48 -14.83
N LYS A 270 9.18 10.75 -14.23
CA LYS A 270 9.43 9.63 -13.30
C LYS A 270 10.22 10.03 -12.06
N LEU A 271 10.16 11.32 -11.71
CA LEU A 271 10.82 11.90 -10.54
C LEU A 271 9.86 11.92 -9.35
N VAL A 272 10.16 11.15 -8.32
CA VAL A 272 9.51 11.30 -7.01
C VAL A 272 10.10 12.54 -6.34
N VAL A 273 9.27 13.58 -6.24
CA VAL A 273 9.58 14.88 -5.63
C VAL A 273 8.46 15.27 -4.65
N GLU A 274 8.78 16.14 -3.70
CA GLU A 274 7.81 16.70 -2.76
C GLU A 274 7.10 17.95 -3.34
N PRO A 275 5.92 18.34 -2.85
CA PRO A 275 5.20 19.49 -3.41
C PRO A 275 6.03 20.78 -3.34
N SER A 276 6.80 20.96 -2.25
CA SER A 276 7.79 22.02 -2.04
C SER A 276 8.84 22.14 -3.16
N ALA A 277 9.13 21.05 -3.88
CA ALA A 277 10.05 21.04 -5.02
C ALA A 277 9.35 21.33 -6.36
N ALA A 278 8.07 20.96 -6.49
CA ALA A 278 7.26 21.28 -7.68
C ALA A 278 6.96 22.78 -7.80
N VAL A 279 6.87 23.50 -6.67
CA VAL A 279 6.67 24.95 -6.56
C VAL A 279 7.56 25.73 -7.54
N ALA A 280 8.86 25.45 -7.59
CA ALA A 280 9.80 26.19 -8.43
C ALA A 280 9.58 26.02 -9.95
N LEU A 281 9.02 24.88 -10.37
CA LEU A 281 8.71 24.62 -11.79
C LEU A 281 7.32 25.15 -12.18
N ALA A 282 6.41 25.33 -11.22
CA ALA A 282 5.01 25.62 -11.47
C ALA A 282 4.73 26.90 -12.31
N PRO A 283 5.45 28.03 -12.16
CA PRO A 283 5.22 29.21 -13.01
C PRO A 283 5.52 28.96 -14.49
N LEU A 284 6.53 28.14 -14.76
CA LEU A 284 6.92 27.75 -16.13
C LEU A 284 5.98 26.70 -16.70
N PHE A 285 5.58 25.71 -15.88
CA PHE A 285 4.71 24.61 -16.30
C PHE A 285 3.27 25.06 -16.58
N THR A 286 2.76 26.05 -15.83
CA THR A 286 1.45 26.68 -16.06
C THR A 286 1.49 27.82 -17.08
N GLY A 287 2.68 28.38 -17.36
CA GLY A 287 2.85 29.52 -18.28
C GLY A 287 2.57 30.88 -17.64
N SER A 288 2.34 30.95 -16.32
CA SER A 288 2.06 32.20 -15.62
C SER A 288 3.26 33.14 -15.50
N TYR A 289 4.49 32.65 -15.72
CA TYR A 289 5.69 33.48 -15.82
C TYR A 289 6.34 33.38 -17.22
N THR A 290 6.45 34.51 -17.91
CA THR A 290 6.91 34.57 -19.31
C THR A 290 8.37 35.05 -19.46
N GLN A 291 8.88 35.87 -18.53
CA GLN A 291 10.18 36.55 -18.62
C GLN A 291 11.37 35.70 -18.16
N ALA A 292 11.45 34.44 -18.64
CA ALA A 292 12.43 33.45 -18.20
C ALA A 292 13.65 33.25 -19.12
N GLY A 293 13.69 33.94 -20.27
CA GLY A 293 14.67 33.65 -21.32
C GLY A 293 14.43 32.29 -22.00
N GLN A 294 15.50 31.69 -22.50
CA GLN A 294 15.53 30.42 -23.24
C GLN A 294 16.13 29.27 -22.41
N ARG A 295 17.28 29.49 -21.75
CA ARG A 295 17.98 28.48 -20.94
C ARG A 295 17.67 28.67 -19.46
N VAL A 296 16.88 27.77 -18.89
CA VAL A 296 16.26 27.96 -17.56
C VAL A 296 16.65 26.84 -16.60
N GLY A 297 17.23 27.22 -15.46
CA GLY A 297 17.48 26.31 -14.34
C GLY A 297 16.30 26.24 -13.38
N VAL A 298 16.05 25.07 -12.78
CA VAL A 298 15.07 24.91 -11.70
C VAL A 298 15.63 23.99 -10.62
N ILE A 299 15.56 24.39 -9.35
CA ILE A 299 15.97 23.56 -8.22
C ILE A 299 14.80 22.69 -7.72
N LEU A 300 14.88 21.37 -7.94
CA LEU A 300 13.94 20.40 -7.36
C LEU A 300 14.41 20.01 -5.95
N SER A 301 13.99 20.78 -4.96
CA SER A 301 14.58 20.81 -3.61
C SER A 301 14.59 19.49 -2.84
N GLY A 302 13.61 18.60 -3.02
CA GLY A 302 13.48 17.38 -2.22
C GLY A 302 12.40 16.41 -2.71
N GLY A 303 12.37 15.23 -2.07
CA GLY A 303 11.47 14.11 -2.39
C GLY A 303 10.86 13.39 -1.17
N ASN A 304 10.86 14.03 0.00
CA ASN A 304 10.50 13.37 1.27
C ASN A 304 8.99 13.39 1.53
N VAL A 305 8.28 12.56 0.78
CA VAL A 305 6.82 12.42 0.78
C VAL A 305 6.37 11.10 1.39
N ASP A 306 5.14 11.07 1.92
CA ASP A 306 4.37 9.82 1.93
C ASP A 306 3.75 9.66 0.54
N VAL A 307 4.21 8.66 -0.22
CA VAL A 307 3.75 8.40 -1.60
C VAL A 307 2.31 7.88 -1.67
N ILE A 308 1.75 7.38 -0.56
CA ILE A 308 0.37 6.88 -0.47
C ILE A 308 -0.57 8.04 -0.15
N GLU A 309 -0.23 8.89 0.82
CA GLU A 309 -0.98 10.11 1.14
C GLU A 309 -0.98 11.07 -0.05
N LEU A 310 0.20 11.37 -0.61
CA LEU A 310 0.32 12.26 -1.76
C LEU A 310 -0.22 11.62 -3.05
N GLY A 311 -0.15 10.29 -3.18
CA GLY A 311 -0.81 9.55 -4.24
C GLY A 311 -2.34 9.63 -4.16
N ARG A 312 -2.92 9.53 -2.96
CA ARG A 312 -4.35 9.80 -2.71
C ARG A 312 -4.70 11.25 -2.98
N LEU A 313 -3.86 12.20 -2.57
CA LEU A 313 -4.09 13.63 -2.83
C LEU A 313 -4.03 13.95 -4.33
N LEU A 314 -3.10 13.35 -5.09
CA LEU A 314 -3.03 13.50 -6.55
C LEU A 314 -4.19 12.79 -7.27
N ALA A 315 -4.62 11.61 -6.81
CA ALA A 315 -5.80 10.93 -7.36
C ALA A 315 -7.09 11.68 -7.04
N LYS A 316 -7.21 12.20 -5.80
CA LYS A 316 -8.28 13.09 -5.36
C LYS A 316 -8.26 14.38 -6.18
N TRP A 317 -7.11 15.03 -6.36
CA TRP A 317 -6.96 16.23 -7.17
C TRP A 317 -7.26 15.98 -8.66
N GLN A 318 -6.86 14.86 -9.25
CA GLN A 318 -7.27 14.52 -10.62
C GLN A 318 -8.79 14.35 -10.71
N ALA A 319 -9.39 13.60 -9.77
CA ALA A 319 -10.83 13.45 -9.67
C ALA A 319 -11.50 14.81 -9.45
N GLU A 320 -10.96 15.70 -8.61
CA GLU A 320 -11.44 17.05 -8.31
C GLU A 320 -10.97 18.13 -9.31
N THR A 321 -10.24 17.79 -10.37
CA THR A 321 -9.95 18.70 -11.50
C THR A 321 -10.79 18.34 -12.73
N ALA A 322 -11.31 17.11 -12.78
CA ALA A 322 -12.54 16.82 -13.50
C ALA A 322 -13.77 17.39 -12.73
N VAL A 323 -13.86 17.09 -11.44
CA VAL A 323 -15.00 17.38 -10.56
C VAL A 323 -14.91 18.76 -9.86
N SER A 324 -13.94 19.63 -10.18
CA SER A 324 -13.98 21.06 -9.79
C SER A 324 -15.15 21.84 -10.44
N ALA A 325 -16.05 21.11 -11.10
CA ALA A 325 -17.39 21.53 -11.43
C ALA A 325 -18.43 21.43 -10.27
N THR A 326 -18.21 20.76 -9.10
CA THR A 326 -19.05 20.89 -7.85
C THR A 326 -18.59 20.04 -6.60
N PRO A 327 -18.97 20.35 -5.31
CA PRO A 327 -18.27 19.82 -4.10
C PRO A 327 -19.05 19.23 -2.85
N SER A 328 -18.34 18.33 -2.09
CA SER A 328 -18.11 18.19 -0.61
C SER A 328 -19.10 17.68 0.54
N ALA A 329 -18.55 16.93 1.53
CA ALA A 329 -18.94 16.73 2.99
C ALA A 329 -20.13 15.82 3.45
N ALA A 330 -20.20 15.18 4.66
CA ALA A 330 -19.25 14.78 5.78
C ALA A 330 -19.86 13.75 6.85
N SER A 331 -19.15 13.38 7.96
CA SER A 331 -19.41 12.27 8.98
C SER A 331 -19.62 12.76 10.47
N PRO A 332 -19.45 12.07 11.67
CA PRO A 332 -18.63 10.89 12.16
C PRO A 332 -19.19 9.98 13.37
N SER A 333 -18.32 9.32 14.19
CA SER A 333 -18.43 8.82 15.63
C SER A 333 -19.29 7.56 16.07
N SER A 334 -19.14 6.84 17.24
CA SER A 334 -18.00 6.43 18.17
C SER A 334 -18.39 5.58 19.45
N LEU A 335 -17.46 4.81 20.09
CA LEU A 335 -17.33 4.29 21.51
C LEU A 335 -17.73 2.82 21.96
N SER A 336 -17.20 2.35 23.14
CA SER A 336 -16.88 0.92 23.55
C SER A 336 -16.72 0.72 25.11
N PRO A 337 -16.08 -0.34 25.76
CA PRO A 337 -15.64 -1.73 25.41
C PRO A 337 -15.80 -2.89 26.50
N SER A 338 -15.23 -4.09 26.22
CA SER A 338 -14.85 -5.28 27.08
C SER A 338 -15.86 -6.46 27.21
N SER A 339 -15.54 -7.73 27.61
CA SER A 339 -14.34 -8.40 28.21
C SER A 339 -14.16 -9.92 27.80
N GLN A 340 -13.39 -10.78 28.51
CA GLN A 340 -13.07 -12.21 28.19
C GLN A 340 -13.16 -13.19 29.41
N PRO A 341 -13.15 -14.55 29.23
CA PRO A 341 -11.89 -15.36 29.17
C PRO A 341 -11.89 -16.59 28.19
N ASP A 342 -10.85 -17.44 28.26
CA ASP A 342 -10.27 -18.35 27.23
C ASP A 342 -10.91 -19.72 26.88
N ALA A 343 -10.57 -20.24 25.67
CA ALA A 343 -10.31 -21.67 25.36
C ALA A 343 -9.55 -21.86 24.02
N THR A 344 -8.72 -22.93 23.88
CA THR A 344 -7.78 -23.14 22.74
C THR A 344 -8.27 -24.12 21.63
N PRO A 345 -7.92 -23.91 20.34
CA PRO A 345 -8.39 -24.72 19.19
C PRO A 345 -7.39 -25.73 18.59
N ALA A 346 -7.89 -26.63 17.73
CA ALA A 346 -7.13 -27.59 16.92
C ALA A 346 -7.10 -27.20 15.40
N PRO A 347 -6.16 -27.72 14.58
CA PRO A 347 -5.98 -27.32 13.18
C PRO A 347 -6.94 -28.02 12.19
N ALA A 348 -7.18 -27.39 11.02
CA ALA A 348 -8.13 -27.82 9.98
C ALA A 348 -7.46 -28.05 8.60
N SER A 349 -8.23 -28.61 7.65
CA SER A 349 -7.76 -29.12 6.34
C SER A 349 -7.96 -28.15 5.15
N ASP A 350 -7.22 -28.42 4.07
CA ASP A 350 -7.08 -27.59 2.85
C ASP A 350 -8.28 -27.67 1.86
N GLN A 351 -9.51 -27.84 2.37
CA GLN A 351 -10.75 -27.90 1.57
C GLN A 351 -11.58 -26.63 1.75
N LYS A 352 -12.11 -26.05 0.66
CA LYS A 352 -12.97 -24.88 0.72
C LYS A 352 -14.36 -25.30 1.20
N ARG A 353 -14.81 -24.71 2.30
CA ARG A 353 -16.10 -24.99 2.92
C ARG A 353 -16.90 -23.71 3.14
N ILE A 354 -18.22 -23.75 2.92
CA ILE A 354 -19.13 -22.63 3.15
C ILE A 354 -20.23 -23.07 4.12
N LEU A 355 -20.52 -22.26 5.14
CA LEU A 355 -21.66 -22.45 6.04
C LEU A 355 -22.78 -21.47 5.69
N VAL A 356 -24.01 -21.95 5.55
CA VAL A 356 -25.18 -21.14 5.17
C VAL A 356 -26.22 -21.16 6.30
N CYS A 357 -26.40 -20.01 6.96
CA CYS A 357 -27.25 -19.86 8.16
C CYS A 357 -28.63 -19.23 7.92
N GLU A 358 -28.93 -18.77 6.70
CA GLU A 358 -30.27 -18.32 6.26
C GLU A 358 -30.73 -19.12 5.04
N ALA A 359 -32.03 -19.35 4.90
CA ALA A 359 -32.59 -19.82 3.64
C ALA A 359 -32.33 -18.80 2.53
N ILE A 360 -31.64 -19.26 1.48
CA ILE A 360 -31.34 -18.53 0.25
C ILE A 360 -31.98 -19.26 -0.93
N SER A 361 -32.25 -18.56 -2.02
CA SER A 361 -32.76 -19.14 -3.27
C SER A 361 -31.83 -20.19 -3.88
N ASP A 362 -32.42 -21.15 -4.61
CA ASP A 362 -31.69 -22.25 -5.25
C ASP A 362 -30.63 -21.76 -6.24
N GLU A 363 -30.89 -20.66 -6.95
CA GLU A 363 -29.92 -20.01 -7.85
C GLU A 363 -28.66 -19.58 -7.07
N ALA A 364 -28.83 -19.00 -5.87
CA ALA A 364 -27.71 -18.62 -5.00
C ALA A 364 -26.97 -19.82 -4.43
N MET A 365 -27.70 -20.88 -4.02
CA MET A 365 -27.10 -22.12 -3.52
C MET A 365 -26.23 -22.80 -4.59
N ASN A 366 -26.71 -22.90 -5.83
CA ASN A 366 -25.94 -23.45 -6.95
C ASN A 366 -24.63 -22.67 -7.20
N ILE A 367 -24.65 -21.34 -7.07
CA ILE A 367 -23.46 -20.50 -7.24
C ILE A 367 -22.42 -20.76 -6.13
N LEU A 368 -22.87 -21.00 -4.89
CA LEU A 368 -21.97 -21.35 -3.78
C LEU A 368 -21.36 -22.76 -3.96
N GLN A 369 -22.16 -23.73 -4.41
CA GLN A 369 -21.72 -25.10 -4.69
C GLN A 369 -20.72 -25.20 -5.86
N GLN A 370 -20.71 -24.22 -6.76
CA GLN A 370 -19.68 -24.08 -7.82
C GLN A 370 -18.39 -23.39 -7.35
N ALA A 371 -18.36 -22.85 -6.13
CA ALA A 371 -17.26 -22.02 -5.62
C ALA A 371 -16.46 -22.64 -4.46
N ALA A 372 -16.94 -23.76 -3.89
CA ALA A 372 -16.33 -24.46 -2.78
C ALA A 372 -16.63 -25.96 -2.83
N ASP A 373 -15.75 -26.77 -2.22
CA ASP A 373 -15.82 -28.23 -2.24
C ASP A 373 -16.97 -28.78 -1.39
N ILE A 374 -17.36 -28.05 -0.33
CA ILE A 374 -18.49 -28.39 0.56
C ILE A 374 -19.29 -27.12 0.88
N VAL A 375 -20.63 -27.22 0.80
CA VAL A 375 -21.57 -26.17 1.24
C VAL A 375 -22.57 -26.77 2.21
N ASP A 376 -22.44 -26.42 3.49
CA ASP A 376 -23.26 -26.93 4.58
C ASP A 376 -24.39 -25.94 4.90
N PHE A 377 -25.65 -26.39 4.88
CA PHE A 377 -26.82 -25.57 5.20
C PHE A 377 -27.33 -25.88 6.62
N GLN A 378 -27.26 -24.89 7.51
CA GLN A 378 -27.67 -25.01 8.92
C GLN A 378 -28.39 -23.72 9.38
N PRO A 379 -29.70 -23.60 9.11
CA PRO A 379 -30.46 -22.38 9.40
C PRO A 379 -30.73 -22.20 10.90
N ASN A 380 -30.72 -20.95 11.36
CA ASN A 380 -31.02 -20.55 12.75
C ASN A 380 -30.03 -21.08 13.83
N LEU A 381 -28.76 -21.29 13.49
CA LEU A 381 -27.72 -21.58 14.51
C LEU A 381 -27.66 -20.50 15.60
N SER A 382 -27.52 -20.92 16.86
CA SER A 382 -27.18 -20.01 17.97
C SER A 382 -25.72 -19.52 17.84
N PRO A 383 -25.36 -18.37 18.44
CA PRO A 383 -23.97 -17.89 18.44
C PRO A 383 -22.98 -18.93 18.98
N GLU A 384 -23.36 -19.69 20.01
CA GLU A 384 -22.56 -20.79 20.58
C GLU A 384 -22.39 -21.96 19.58
N ALA A 385 -23.48 -22.42 18.95
CA ALA A 385 -23.44 -23.49 17.97
C ALA A 385 -22.73 -23.08 16.67
N LEU A 386 -22.65 -21.78 16.39
CA LEU A 386 -21.84 -21.21 15.32
C LEU A 386 -20.36 -21.17 15.72
N ILE A 387 -20.01 -20.63 16.89
CA ILE A 387 -18.64 -20.60 17.45
C ILE A 387 -17.98 -21.99 17.45
N ASN A 388 -18.73 -23.03 17.82
CA ASN A 388 -18.22 -24.40 17.89
C ASN A 388 -17.84 -25.04 16.54
N GLN A 389 -18.19 -24.43 15.40
CA GLN A 389 -17.89 -24.98 14.07
C GLN A 389 -17.37 -23.98 13.03
N ILE A 390 -17.53 -22.67 13.23
CA ILE A 390 -17.17 -21.60 12.29
C ILE A 390 -15.71 -21.64 11.82
N SER A 391 -14.81 -22.16 12.66
CA SER A 391 -13.40 -22.40 12.35
C SER A 391 -13.16 -23.39 11.20
N ASN A 392 -14.12 -24.27 10.89
CA ASN A 392 -14.02 -25.24 9.79
C ASN A 392 -14.39 -24.64 8.41
N TYR A 393 -14.82 -23.38 8.36
CA TYR A 393 -15.39 -22.77 7.16
C TYR A 393 -14.55 -21.60 6.66
N HIS A 394 -14.59 -21.43 5.34
CA HIS A 394 -13.89 -20.38 4.59
C HIS A 394 -14.82 -19.23 4.18
N ALA A 395 -16.13 -19.47 4.11
CA ALA A 395 -17.14 -18.43 4.04
C ALA A 395 -18.37 -18.74 4.89
N LEU A 396 -19.06 -17.69 5.31
CA LEU A 396 -20.30 -17.75 6.08
C LEU A 396 -21.38 -16.92 5.39
N ILE A 397 -22.57 -17.48 5.16
CA ILE A 397 -23.75 -16.73 4.72
C ILE A 397 -24.69 -16.55 5.90
N VAL A 398 -25.08 -15.30 6.19
CA VAL A 398 -25.95 -14.95 7.31
C VAL A 398 -27.17 -14.13 6.89
N GLY A 399 -28.22 -14.29 7.68
CA GLY A 399 -29.46 -13.53 7.60
C GLY A 399 -29.68 -12.64 8.83
N PRO A 400 -30.74 -11.83 8.83
CA PRO A 400 -30.94 -10.77 9.82
C PRO A 400 -31.24 -11.27 11.24
N LYS A 401 -31.40 -12.58 11.44
CA LYS A 401 -31.53 -13.25 12.75
C LYS A 401 -30.22 -13.83 13.28
N THR A 402 -29.22 -14.02 12.41
CA THR A 402 -27.93 -14.60 12.78
C THR A 402 -26.97 -13.47 13.13
N HIS A 403 -26.69 -13.32 14.43
CA HIS A 403 -25.78 -12.29 14.92
C HIS A 403 -24.34 -12.78 14.94
N VAL A 404 -23.46 -12.08 14.22
CA VAL A 404 -22.03 -12.35 14.10
C VAL A 404 -21.27 -11.17 14.72
N ASN A 405 -21.23 -11.15 16.06
CA ASN A 405 -20.51 -10.15 16.84
C ASN A 405 -18.98 -10.43 16.86
N GLU A 406 -18.20 -9.52 17.44
CA GLU A 406 -16.73 -9.66 17.60
C GLU A 406 -16.31 -11.04 18.13
N VAL A 407 -17.05 -11.60 19.11
CA VAL A 407 -16.77 -12.94 19.65
C VAL A 407 -16.93 -14.02 18.59
N VAL A 408 -18.06 -14.07 17.87
CA VAL A 408 -18.30 -15.06 16.80
C VAL A 408 -17.27 -14.92 15.68
N VAL A 409 -16.95 -13.69 15.26
CA VAL A 409 -15.89 -13.43 14.27
C VAL A 409 -14.54 -13.95 14.79
N GLY A 410 -14.26 -13.76 16.08
CA GLY A 410 -13.02 -14.18 16.73
C GLY A 410 -12.69 -15.67 16.60
N TYR A 411 -13.68 -16.55 16.55
CA TYR A 411 -13.49 -18.00 16.33
C TYR A 411 -13.43 -18.41 14.85
N GLY A 412 -13.74 -17.51 13.91
CA GLY A 412 -13.76 -17.74 12.47
C GLY A 412 -12.37 -17.80 11.83
N TYR A 413 -11.43 -18.55 12.41
CA TYR A 413 -9.99 -18.49 12.08
C TYR A 413 -9.61 -18.76 10.62
N ASN A 414 -10.43 -19.48 9.88
CA ASN A 414 -10.25 -19.77 8.45
C ASN A 414 -11.24 -19.01 7.55
N LEU A 415 -12.14 -18.21 8.11
CA LEU A 415 -13.07 -17.40 7.33
C LEU A 415 -12.32 -16.35 6.50
N ARG A 416 -12.86 -16.13 5.31
CA ARG A 416 -12.36 -15.16 4.33
C ARG A 416 -13.43 -14.13 3.97
N VAL A 417 -14.70 -14.52 4.04
CA VAL A 417 -15.84 -13.64 3.76
C VAL A 417 -17.10 -14.01 4.55
N ILE A 418 -17.82 -12.99 5.03
CA ILE A 418 -19.18 -13.08 5.57
C ILE A 418 -20.14 -12.40 4.58
N GLY A 419 -21.07 -13.18 4.00
CA GLY A 419 -22.10 -12.70 3.09
C GLY A 419 -23.43 -12.48 3.81
N CYS A 420 -23.95 -11.25 3.81
CA CYS A 420 -25.23 -10.90 4.43
C CYS A 420 -26.31 -10.82 3.34
N ALA A 421 -27.29 -11.73 3.34
CA ALA A 421 -28.32 -11.86 2.29
C ALA A 421 -29.41 -10.76 2.32
N HIS A 422 -29.06 -9.55 2.79
CA HIS A 422 -29.92 -8.39 2.96
C HIS A 422 -29.11 -7.09 2.82
N SER A 423 -29.77 -5.93 2.89
CA SER A 423 -29.15 -4.62 2.67
C SER A 423 -28.55 -3.96 3.91
N ARG A 424 -28.90 -4.43 5.11
CA ARG A 424 -28.32 -3.97 6.39
C ARG A 424 -27.11 -4.81 6.81
N LEU A 425 -26.36 -4.31 7.80
CA LEU A 425 -25.21 -4.97 8.45
C LEU A 425 -25.29 -4.82 9.98
N ASP A 426 -26.50 -4.58 10.52
CA ASP A 426 -26.79 -4.39 11.94
C ASP A 426 -26.63 -5.68 12.79
N ASN A 427 -26.53 -6.84 12.13
CA ASN A 427 -26.28 -8.14 12.73
C ASN A 427 -24.82 -8.62 12.65
N VAL A 428 -23.91 -7.90 11.98
CA VAL A 428 -22.50 -8.34 11.78
C VAL A 428 -21.53 -7.25 12.22
N ASP A 429 -20.54 -7.61 13.05
CA ASP A 429 -19.45 -6.71 13.39
C ASP A 429 -18.44 -6.60 12.23
N VAL A 430 -18.73 -5.65 11.33
CA VAL A 430 -17.88 -5.30 10.18
C VAL A 430 -16.51 -4.80 10.62
N SER A 431 -16.35 -4.28 11.84
CA SER A 431 -15.08 -3.75 12.34
C SER A 431 -14.18 -4.89 12.80
N ALA A 432 -14.71 -5.82 13.61
CA ALA A 432 -14.02 -7.02 14.04
C ALA A 432 -13.64 -7.91 12.83
N ALA A 433 -14.58 -8.12 11.90
CA ALA A 433 -14.32 -8.88 10.67
C ALA A 433 -13.13 -8.31 9.88
N LYS A 434 -13.12 -6.99 9.63
CA LYS A 434 -12.02 -6.32 8.93
C LYS A 434 -10.71 -6.31 9.73
N ALA A 435 -10.76 -6.23 11.05
CA ALA A 435 -9.56 -6.30 11.90
C ALA A 435 -8.85 -7.68 11.81
N LEU A 436 -9.62 -8.73 11.55
CA LEU A 436 -9.15 -10.11 11.36
C LEU A 436 -8.92 -10.48 9.88
N GLY A 437 -9.19 -9.57 8.94
CA GLY A 437 -8.97 -9.77 7.50
C GLY A 437 -10.12 -10.45 6.75
N ILE A 438 -11.28 -10.60 7.38
CA ILE A 438 -12.49 -11.19 6.82
C ILE A 438 -13.28 -10.09 6.10
N GLU A 439 -13.56 -10.26 4.81
CA GLU A 439 -14.44 -9.33 4.08
C GLU A 439 -15.90 -9.49 4.50
N VAL A 440 -16.68 -8.41 4.47
CA VAL A 440 -18.14 -8.46 4.67
C VAL A 440 -18.82 -7.88 3.46
N VAL A 441 -19.68 -8.68 2.82
CA VAL A 441 -20.39 -8.34 1.58
C VAL A 441 -21.90 -8.44 1.75
N ASN A 442 -22.65 -7.62 1.02
CA ASN A 442 -24.10 -7.54 1.14
C ASN A 442 -24.76 -7.07 -0.17
N ALA A 443 -26.09 -7.11 -0.21
CA ALA A 443 -26.90 -6.69 -1.37
C ALA A 443 -27.64 -5.36 -1.11
N PRO A 444 -26.98 -4.19 -1.20
CA PRO A 444 -27.62 -2.90 -0.98
C PRO A 444 -28.54 -2.47 -2.14
N ASN A 445 -28.41 -3.09 -3.31
CA ASN A 445 -29.00 -2.61 -4.56
C ASN A 445 -30.33 -3.28 -4.95
N SER A 446 -30.68 -4.47 -4.43
CA SER A 446 -31.78 -5.32 -4.98
C SER A 446 -33.17 -4.70 -4.97
N ARG A 447 -33.42 -3.67 -4.16
CA ARG A 447 -34.70 -2.93 -4.19
C ARG A 447 -34.76 -1.89 -5.31
N THR A 448 -33.61 -1.37 -5.76
CA THR A 448 -33.49 -0.23 -6.70
C THR A 448 -34.21 -0.46 -8.02
N VAL A 449 -34.05 -1.67 -8.58
CA VAL A 449 -34.62 -2.08 -9.87
C VAL A 449 -36.14 -2.04 -9.83
N VAL A 450 -36.73 -2.63 -8.79
CA VAL A 450 -38.19 -2.69 -8.59
C VAL A 450 -38.81 -1.29 -8.46
N ILE A 451 -38.14 -0.35 -7.76
CA ILE A 451 -38.61 1.05 -7.67
C ILE A 451 -38.60 1.72 -9.05
N ALA A 452 -37.56 1.47 -9.84
CA ALA A 452 -37.44 2.05 -11.17
C ALA A 452 -38.51 1.53 -12.14
N GLU A 453 -38.82 0.24 -12.09
CA GLU A 453 -39.82 -0.39 -12.96
C GLU A 453 -41.25 0.02 -12.59
N HIS A 454 -41.57 0.12 -11.29
CA HIS A 454 -42.84 0.70 -10.85
C HIS A 454 -42.99 2.17 -11.24
N THR A 455 -41.89 2.93 -11.26
CA THR A 455 -41.88 4.32 -11.76
C THR A 455 -42.18 4.37 -13.26
N MET A 456 -41.56 3.50 -14.06
CA MET A 456 -41.86 3.42 -15.51
C MET A 456 -43.30 2.99 -15.78
N SER A 457 -43.86 2.08 -14.98
CA SER A 457 -45.28 1.70 -15.05
C SER A 457 -46.20 2.91 -14.83
N ARG A 458 -45.95 3.71 -13.78
CA ARG A 458 -46.69 4.96 -13.51
C ARG A 458 -46.59 5.97 -14.67
N LEU A 459 -45.41 6.11 -15.28
CA LEU A 459 -45.21 6.98 -16.46
C LEU A 459 -46.04 6.51 -17.67
N LEU A 460 -46.06 5.21 -17.96
CA LEU A 460 -46.89 4.64 -19.04
C LEU A 460 -48.38 4.83 -18.78
N MET A 461 -48.85 4.62 -17.54
CA MET A 461 -50.26 4.85 -17.17
C MET A 461 -50.67 6.31 -17.33
N LEU A 462 -49.83 7.27 -16.92
CA LEU A 462 -50.08 8.70 -17.11
C LEU A 462 -50.10 9.07 -18.60
N ALA A 463 -49.11 8.59 -19.37
CA ALA A 463 -49.05 8.83 -20.82
C ALA A 463 -50.25 8.25 -21.56
N SER A 464 -50.83 7.15 -21.08
CA SER A 464 -52.03 6.52 -21.64
C SER A 464 -53.35 7.15 -21.20
N LYS A 465 -53.43 7.78 -20.02
CA LYS A 465 -54.68 8.33 -19.46
C LYS A 465 -54.82 9.84 -19.67
N PHE A 466 -53.71 10.59 -19.68
CA PHE A 466 -53.69 12.06 -19.77
C PHE A 466 -52.72 12.61 -20.83
N GLY A 467 -51.97 11.74 -21.50
CA GLY A 467 -51.09 12.08 -22.62
C GLY A 467 -51.55 11.45 -23.93
N ASN A 468 -50.69 11.53 -24.95
CA ASN A 468 -50.99 11.05 -26.31
C ASN A 468 -50.72 9.54 -26.51
N GLY A 469 -50.75 8.73 -25.44
CA GLY A 469 -50.56 7.28 -25.50
C GLY A 469 -49.11 6.78 -25.65
N HIS A 470 -48.10 7.66 -25.64
CA HIS A 470 -46.70 7.27 -25.87
C HIS A 470 -45.69 8.12 -25.09
N LEU A 471 -44.51 7.54 -24.83
CA LEU A 471 -43.37 8.19 -24.17
C LEU A 471 -42.27 8.65 -25.14
N ALA A 472 -42.15 8.05 -26.33
CA ALA A 472 -41.06 8.33 -27.26
C ALA A 472 -41.03 9.82 -27.67
N GLY A 473 -39.84 10.42 -27.67
CA GLY A 473 -39.64 11.84 -27.96
C GLY A 473 -40.06 12.81 -26.86
N LYS A 474 -40.63 12.34 -25.74
CA LYS A 474 -40.97 13.18 -24.58
C LYS A 474 -39.76 13.39 -23.67
N THR A 475 -39.81 14.47 -22.88
CA THR A 475 -38.77 14.82 -21.91
C THR A 475 -39.17 14.36 -20.50
N LEU A 476 -38.37 13.47 -19.90
CA LEU A 476 -38.46 13.06 -18.50
C LEU A 476 -37.49 13.88 -17.64
N GLY A 477 -38.02 14.65 -16.70
CA GLY A 477 -37.28 15.28 -15.61
C GLY A 477 -37.16 14.35 -14.40
N ILE A 478 -35.94 14.09 -13.94
CA ILE A 478 -35.68 13.27 -12.74
C ILE A 478 -35.08 14.14 -11.64
N ILE A 479 -35.77 14.26 -10.51
CA ILE A 479 -35.30 14.98 -9.33
C ILE A 479 -34.75 13.95 -8.32
N GLY A 480 -33.45 13.99 -8.09
CA GLY A 480 -32.71 13.00 -7.29
C GLY A 480 -32.08 11.89 -8.14
N PHE A 481 -30.96 12.19 -8.79
CA PHE A 481 -30.21 11.27 -9.66
C PHE A 481 -29.32 10.28 -8.87
N GLY A 482 -29.91 9.65 -7.83
CA GLY A 482 -29.28 8.62 -7.01
C GLY A 482 -29.24 7.24 -7.69
N ARG A 483 -29.19 6.16 -6.89
CA ARG A 483 -29.26 4.78 -7.42
C ARG A 483 -30.54 4.53 -8.23
N ILE A 484 -31.69 4.98 -7.71
CA ILE A 484 -33.02 4.78 -8.32
C ILE A 484 -33.16 5.62 -9.59
N GLY A 485 -32.87 6.92 -9.53
CA GLY A 485 -33.00 7.83 -10.67
C GLY A 485 -32.17 7.42 -11.89
N ARG A 486 -31.03 6.75 -11.69
CA ARG A 486 -30.23 6.19 -12.79
C ARG A 486 -30.85 4.96 -13.44
N GLU A 487 -31.35 4.00 -12.67
CA GLU A 487 -32.08 2.85 -13.22
C GLU A 487 -33.42 3.25 -13.88
N VAL A 488 -34.03 4.38 -13.49
CA VAL A 488 -35.15 5.01 -14.20
C VAL A 488 -34.69 5.65 -15.51
N ALA A 489 -33.66 6.49 -15.49
CA ALA A 489 -33.13 7.15 -16.70
C ALA A 489 -32.74 6.14 -17.80
N LYS A 490 -32.07 5.06 -17.40
CA LYS A 490 -31.70 3.93 -18.27
C LYS A 490 -32.91 3.29 -18.96
N ARG A 491 -34.03 3.12 -18.26
CA ARG A 491 -35.28 2.59 -18.84
C ARG A 491 -36.00 3.63 -19.69
N ALA A 492 -36.10 4.88 -19.26
CA ALA A 492 -36.70 5.97 -20.03
C ALA A 492 -36.02 6.16 -21.41
N LYS A 493 -34.70 5.97 -21.49
CA LYS A 493 -33.95 6.01 -22.76
C LYS A 493 -34.24 4.82 -23.68
N ALA A 494 -34.53 3.64 -23.13
CA ALA A 494 -35.01 2.51 -23.92
C ALA A 494 -36.41 2.77 -24.53
N PHE A 495 -37.22 3.64 -23.90
CA PHE A 495 -38.46 4.20 -24.49
C PHE A 495 -38.22 5.44 -25.37
N ASN A 496 -36.97 5.74 -25.72
CA ASN A 496 -36.55 6.87 -26.56
C ASN A 496 -37.00 8.25 -26.03
N MET A 497 -36.97 8.45 -24.71
CA MET A 497 -37.19 9.74 -24.05
C MET A 497 -35.90 10.57 -23.95
N ARG A 498 -36.00 11.90 -24.05
CA ARG A 498 -34.94 12.80 -23.55
C ARG A 498 -34.99 12.77 -22.03
N VAL A 499 -33.84 12.63 -21.36
CA VAL A 499 -33.77 12.60 -19.89
C VAL A 499 -32.94 13.76 -19.38
N ILE A 500 -33.60 14.67 -18.68
CA ILE A 500 -33.01 15.81 -17.98
C ILE A 500 -33.08 15.56 -16.47
N VAL A 501 -32.10 16.03 -15.70
CA VAL A 501 -31.95 15.62 -14.29
C VAL A 501 -31.55 16.78 -13.39
N ASN A 502 -32.16 16.83 -12.20
CA ASN A 502 -31.77 17.74 -11.13
C ASN A 502 -31.20 16.93 -9.95
N GLN A 503 -29.96 17.28 -9.58
CA GLN A 503 -29.20 16.62 -8.52
C GLN A 503 -28.09 17.58 -8.06
N PRO A 504 -28.11 18.12 -6.83
CA PRO A 504 -27.19 19.20 -6.40
C PRO A 504 -25.68 18.95 -6.43
N ARG A 505 -25.23 17.75 -6.84
CA ARG A 505 -23.82 17.32 -6.94
C ARG A 505 -23.62 16.30 -8.07
N LEU A 506 -24.30 16.49 -9.21
CA LEU A 506 -24.07 15.66 -10.40
C LEU A 506 -22.82 16.15 -11.13
N THR A 507 -21.79 15.32 -11.20
CA THR A 507 -20.56 15.67 -11.93
C THR A 507 -20.79 15.58 -13.45
N PRO A 508 -20.11 16.41 -14.26
CA PRO A 508 -20.24 16.37 -15.72
C PRO A 508 -19.88 15.00 -16.33
N GLU A 509 -18.94 14.27 -15.73
CA GLU A 509 -18.52 12.95 -16.17
C GLU A 509 -19.63 11.92 -15.97
N LEU A 510 -20.35 11.98 -14.83
CA LEU A 510 -21.48 11.10 -14.56
C LEU A 510 -22.70 11.47 -15.42
N ALA A 511 -22.92 12.77 -15.66
CA ALA A 511 -23.93 13.21 -16.61
C ALA A 511 -23.65 12.69 -18.04
N LEU A 512 -22.41 12.83 -18.51
CA LEU A 512 -21.96 12.38 -19.82
C LEU A 512 -21.97 10.85 -19.96
N ALA A 513 -21.47 10.11 -18.96
CA ALA A 513 -21.38 8.65 -18.99
C ALA A 513 -22.76 7.97 -18.91
N GLU A 514 -23.70 8.52 -18.14
CA GLU A 514 -25.09 8.07 -18.14
C GLU A 514 -25.89 8.67 -19.32
N GLY A 515 -25.32 9.67 -20.04
CA GLY A 515 -25.88 10.37 -21.19
C GLY A 515 -27.07 11.29 -20.89
N VAL A 516 -27.15 11.87 -19.69
CA VAL A 516 -28.23 12.77 -19.22
C VAL A 516 -27.81 14.24 -19.26
N GLU A 517 -28.79 15.13 -19.34
CA GLU A 517 -28.58 16.59 -19.31
C GLU A 517 -28.91 17.13 -17.91
N ALA A 518 -27.94 17.80 -17.26
CA ALA A 518 -28.16 18.41 -15.94
C ALA A 518 -28.94 19.73 -16.06
N LYS A 519 -29.88 19.97 -15.13
CA LYS A 519 -30.71 21.18 -15.07
C LYS A 519 -30.93 21.63 -13.62
N ASP A 520 -31.07 22.93 -13.43
CA ASP A 520 -31.64 23.48 -12.20
C ASP A 520 -33.14 23.15 -12.09
N LEU A 521 -33.67 23.22 -10.87
CA LEU A 521 -34.99 22.64 -10.55
C LEU A 521 -36.12 23.26 -11.39
N LEU A 522 -36.16 24.59 -11.50
CA LEU A 522 -37.23 25.29 -12.22
C LEU A 522 -37.14 25.08 -13.75
N ASP A 523 -35.92 25.04 -14.30
CA ASP A 523 -35.69 24.75 -15.73
C ASP A 523 -36.11 23.32 -16.06
N LEU A 524 -35.82 22.35 -15.18
CA LEU A 524 -36.27 20.97 -15.32
C LEU A 524 -37.80 20.88 -15.34
N LEU A 525 -38.47 21.61 -14.45
CA LEU A 525 -39.94 21.62 -14.36
C LEU A 525 -40.58 22.28 -15.58
N ALA A 526 -39.97 23.32 -16.14
CA ALA A 526 -40.42 24.00 -17.35
C ALA A 526 -40.17 23.19 -18.64
N GLU A 527 -39.04 22.48 -18.75
CA GLU A 527 -38.71 21.68 -19.94
C GLU A 527 -39.35 20.29 -19.97
N ALA A 528 -39.67 19.69 -18.81
CA ALA A 528 -40.19 18.33 -18.74
C ALA A 528 -41.64 18.17 -19.21
N ASP A 529 -41.94 17.03 -19.81
CA ASP A 529 -43.32 16.54 -20.05
C ASP A 529 -43.76 15.58 -18.93
N PHE A 530 -42.81 14.90 -18.31
CA PHE A 530 -43.02 14.06 -17.12
C PHE A 530 -41.95 14.37 -16.09
N VAL A 531 -42.32 14.46 -14.80
CA VAL A 531 -41.38 14.70 -13.70
C VAL A 531 -41.48 13.58 -12.68
N THR A 532 -40.36 13.07 -12.17
CA THR A 532 -40.35 12.01 -11.14
C THR A 532 -39.39 12.28 -9.99
N LEU A 533 -39.83 11.95 -8.76
CA LEU A 533 -39.15 12.24 -7.50
C LEU A 533 -38.48 11.00 -6.91
N HIS A 534 -37.16 11.05 -6.74
CA HIS A 534 -36.32 9.99 -6.17
C HIS A 534 -35.32 10.51 -5.10
N VAL A 535 -35.65 11.62 -4.45
CA VAL A 535 -34.91 12.16 -3.31
C VAL A 535 -35.30 11.46 -1.98
N PRO A 536 -34.37 11.34 -1.01
CA PRO A 536 -34.72 10.92 0.35
C PRO A 536 -35.53 12.03 1.04
N PHE A 537 -36.49 11.66 1.89
CA PHE A 537 -37.23 12.64 2.70
C PHE A 537 -36.37 13.16 3.87
N ARG A 538 -36.28 14.48 3.99
CA ARG A 538 -35.50 15.26 4.95
C ARG A 538 -36.07 16.68 5.05
N ALA A 539 -35.61 17.48 6.01
CA ALA A 539 -35.98 18.89 6.13
C ALA A 539 -35.58 19.75 4.91
N ASP A 540 -34.55 19.35 4.14
CA ASP A 540 -34.12 20.01 2.89
C ASP A 540 -34.90 19.53 1.65
N THR A 541 -35.79 18.53 1.77
CA THR A 541 -36.58 17.97 0.67
C THR A 541 -38.09 17.88 0.96
N GLU A 542 -38.52 18.23 2.18
CA GLU A 542 -39.93 18.39 2.52
C GLU A 542 -40.54 19.50 1.67
N THR A 543 -41.62 19.19 0.97
CA THR A 543 -42.30 20.11 0.04
C THR A 543 -41.40 20.64 -1.08
N ILE A 544 -40.43 19.84 -1.56
CA ILE A 544 -39.57 20.19 -2.71
C ILE A 544 -40.34 20.47 -4.01
N ILE A 545 -41.61 20.06 -4.10
CA ILE A 545 -42.57 20.55 -5.10
C ILE A 545 -43.71 21.26 -4.36
N GLY A 546 -43.67 22.59 -4.33
CA GLY A 546 -44.73 23.46 -3.80
C GLY A 546 -45.49 24.19 -4.92
N ALA A 547 -46.22 25.24 -4.55
CA ALA A 547 -47.05 26.01 -5.48
C ALA A 547 -46.24 26.72 -6.58
N THR A 548 -45.04 27.22 -6.26
CA THR A 548 -44.14 27.88 -7.22
C THR A 548 -43.65 26.90 -8.28
N GLU A 549 -43.21 25.72 -7.83
CA GLU A 549 -42.65 24.66 -8.66
C GLU A 549 -43.72 24.09 -9.61
N LEU A 550 -44.93 23.88 -9.11
CA LEU A 550 -46.09 23.48 -9.91
C LEU A 550 -46.52 24.55 -10.92
N ALA A 551 -46.38 25.85 -10.59
CA ALA A 551 -46.71 26.92 -11.52
C ALA A 551 -45.74 26.98 -12.72
N CYS A 552 -44.47 26.64 -12.50
CA CYS A 552 -43.44 26.52 -13.55
C CYS A 552 -43.66 25.32 -14.50
N MET A 553 -44.41 24.29 -14.10
CA MET A 553 -44.69 23.14 -14.97
C MET A 553 -45.60 23.50 -16.14
N LYS A 554 -45.44 22.76 -17.25
CA LYS A 554 -46.35 22.86 -18.41
C LYS A 554 -47.76 22.38 -18.02
N PRO A 555 -48.85 23.01 -18.50
CA PRO A 555 -50.21 22.50 -18.33
C PRO A 555 -50.41 21.06 -18.83
N THR A 556 -49.60 20.62 -19.80
CA THR A 556 -49.61 19.26 -20.38
C THR A 556 -48.68 18.27 -19.67
N ALA A 557 -47.93 18.70 -18.64
CA ALA A 557 -46.99 17.83 -17.94
C ALA A 557 -47.69 16.93 -16.90
N CYS A 558 -47.02 15.85 -16.51
CA CYS A 558 -47.47 14.96 -15.42
C CYS A 558 -46.39 14.75 -14.34
N LEU A 559 -46.80 14.61 -13.08
CA LEU A 559 -45.91 14.42 -11.92
C LEU A 559 -46.00 12.98 -11.35
N VAL A 560 -44.87 12.37 -11.01
CA VAL A 560 -44.77 11.04 -10.37
C VAL A 560 -44.04 11.15 -9.04
N ASN A 561 -44.77 11.04 -7.93
CA ASN A 561 -44.13 10.84 -6.62
C ASN A 561 -44.01 9.34 -6.32
N ALA A 562 -42.78 8.82 -6.46
CA ALA A 562 -42.41 7.45 -6.10
C ALA A 562 -41.68 7.37 -4.73
N GLY A 563 -41.54 8.50 -4.04
CA GLY A 563 -40.94 8.63 -2.71
C GLY A 563 -41.98 8.90 -1.62
N HIS A 564 -41.59 9.67 -0.60
CA HIS A 564 -42.45 9.99 0.54
C HIS A 564 -43.58 10.96 0.13
N THR A 565 -44.76 10.76 0.72
CA THR A 565 -45.93 11.64 0.61
C THR A 565 -45.66 13.12 0.92
N ASN A 566 -44.63 13.46 1.71
CA ASN A 566 -44.31 14.83 2.11
C ASN A 566 -43.36 15.57 1.13
N LEU A 567 -42.96 14.95 0.01
CA LEU A 567 -42.13 15.63 -1.01
C LEU A 567 -42.91 16.64 -1.87
N VAL A 568 -44.25 16.63 -1.78
CA VAL A 568 -45.14 17.49 -2.58
C VAL A 568 -46.18 18.14 -1.67
N ASP A 569 -46.50 19.41 -1.92
CA ASP A 569 -47.67 20.05 -1.33
C ASP A 569 -48.95 19.46 -1.97
N GLU A 570 -49.68 18.63 -1.22
CA GLU A 570 -50.94 18.03 -1.67
C GLU A 570 -52.04 19.09 -1.96
N ALA A 571 -52.03 20.25 -1.28
CA ALA A 571 -53.03 21.31 -1.47
C ALA A 571 -52.72 22.15 -2.72
N ALA A 572 -51.45 22.49 -2.93
CA ALA A 572 -51.02 23.14 -4.17
C ALA A 572 -51.18 22.21 -5.39
N LEU A 573 -50.89 20.91 -5.25
CA LEU A 573 -51.09 19.93 -6.31
C LEU A 573 -52.57 19.76 -6.67
N LEU A 574 -53.47 19.67 -5.67
CA LEU A 574 -54.91 19.63 -5.90
C LEU A 574 -55.38 20.89 -6.65
N THR A 575 -54.91 22.07 -6.21
CA THR A 575 -55.23 23.36 -6.84
C THR A 575 -54.71 23.45 -8.27
N ALA A 576 -53.51 22.92 -8.56
CA ALA A 576 -52.95 22.87 -9.91
C ALA A 576 -53.74 21.94 -10.84
N LEU A 577 -54.23 20.81 -10.33
CA LEU A 577 -55.06 19.86 -11.08
C LEU A 577 -56.48 20.41 -11.33
N GLU A 578 -57.14 20.95 -10.31
CA GLU A 578 -58.49 21.54 -10.42
C GLU A 578 -58.50 22.75 -11.40
N ASN A 579 -57.41 23.54 -11.46
CA ASN A 579 -57.24 24.63 -12.42
C ASN A 579 -56.65 24.22 -13.79
N ASN A 580 -56.52 22.93 -14.10
CA ASN A 580 -55.96 22.41 -15.36
C ASN A 580 -54.54 22.97 -15.68
N ARG A 581 -53.74 23.24 -14.65
CA ARG A 581 -52.33 23.65 -14.72
C ARG A 581 -51.35 22.47 -14.72
N LEU A 582 -51.85 21.25 -14.58
CA LEU A 582 -51.12 19.99 -14.72
C LEU A 582 -52.06 18.93 -15.32
N ALA A 583 -51.58 18.10 -16.24
CA ALA A 583 -52.42 17.10 -16.93
C ALA A 583 -52.76 15.89 -16.05
N GLY A 584 -51.88 15.55 -15.11
CA GLY A 584 -52.17 14.54 -14.10
C GLY A 584 -51.01 14.22 -13.17
N ALA A 585 -51.28 13.41 -12.14
CA ALA A 585 -50.26 12.97 -11.19
C ALA A 585 -50.40 11.49 -10.80
N ALA A 586 -49.27 10.80 -10.61
CA ALA A 586 -49.21 9.46 -10.04
C ALA A 586 -48.62 9.50 -8.63
N LEU A 587 -49.43 9.11 -7.65
CA LEU A 587 -49.15 9.19 -6.22
C LEU A 587 -49.23 7.81 -5.57
N SER A 588 -48.82 7.70 -4.31
CA SER A 588 -49.17 6.51 -3.52
C SER A 588 -50.65 6.52 -3.14
N ASP A 589 -51.23 5.33 -3.18
CA ASP A 589 -52.42 4.95 -2.41
C ASP A 589 -52.41 5.47 -0.96
N TYR A 590 -51.27 5.37 -0.28
CA TYR A 590 -51.13 5.76 1.13
C TYR A 590 -51.27 7.29 1.33
N PRO A 591 -52.12 7.75 2.27
CA PRO A 591 -52.31 9.17 2.55
C PRO A 591 -51.13 9.82 3.31
N LYS A 592 -51.08 11.15 3.30
CA LYS A 592 -50.29 11.91 4.28
C LYS A 592 -50.98 11.82 5.65
N ILE A 593 -50.40 11.08 6.58
CA ILE A 593 -50.92 10.94 7.95
C ILE A 593 -50.16 11.92 8.86
N PRO A 594 -50.77 13.02 9.33
CA PRO A 594 -50.18 13.88 10.37
C PRO A 594 -50.16 13.15 11.74
N GLY A 595 -49.36 13.65 12.68
CA GLY A 595 -49.06 12.96 13.96
C GLY A 595 -50.26 12.69 14.89
N ASN A 596 -51.44 13.20 14.57
CA ASN A 596 -52.71 12.94 15.24
C ASN A 596 -53.50 11.74 14.67
N GLY A 597 -53.01 11.07 13.62
CA GLY A 597 -53.51 9.77 13.14
C GLY A 597 -54.70 9.82 12.17
N ASP A 598 -55.52 10.86 12.20
CA ASP A 598 -56.61 11.05 11.23
C ASP A 598 -56.08 11.35 9.81
N VAL A 599 -56.72 10.76 8.80
CA VAL A 599 -56.41 11.04 7.39
C VAL A 599 -57.08 12.37 6.97
N PRO A 600 -56.32 13.37 6.49
CA PRO A 600 -56.89 14.64 6.05
C PRO A 600 -57.85 14.47 4.86
N GLU A 601 -59.00 15.12 4.91
CA GLU A 601 -60.00 15.09 3.82
C GLU A 601 -59.39 15.50 2.47
N LEU A 602 -58.49 16.49 2.47
CA LEU A 602 -57.75 16.94 1.29
C LEU A 602 -56.89 15.82 0.68
N SER A 603 -56.23 15.02 1.52
CA SER A 603 -55.43 13.87 1.08
C SER A 603 -56.29 12.77 0.44
N VAL A 604 -57.55 12.62 0.89
CA VAL A 604 -58.54 11.72 0.27
C VAL A 604 -59.02 12.28 -1.07
N ARG A 605 -59.47 13.55 -1.09
CA ARG A 605 -59.93 14.25 -2.30
C ARG A 605 -58.91 14.20 -3.43
N LEU A 606 -57.64 14.50 -3.13
CA LEU A 606 -56.55 14.43 -4.11
C LEU A 606 -56.39 13.03 -4.73
N ARG A 607 -56.51 11.97 -3.91
CA ARG A 607 -56.40 10.57 -4.39
C ARG A 607 -57.62 10.09 -5.17
N GLN A 608 -58.77 10.72 -4.97
CA GLN A 608 -60.02 10.49 -5.71
C GLN A 608 -60.15 11.38 -6.97
N HIS A 609 -59.27 12.38 -7.15
CA HIS A 609 -59.36 13.33 -8.26
C HIS A 609 -59.22 12.62 -9.62
N PRO A 610 -60.06 12.90 -10.64
CA PRO A 610 -60.05 12.16 -11.92
C PRO A 610 -58.69 12.15 -12.64
N HIS A 611 -57.91 13.23 -12.50
CA HIS A 611 -56.58 13.39 -13.08
C HIS A 611 -55.43 12.79 -12.23
N VAL A 612 -55.75 12.01 -11.20
CA VAL A 612 -54.78 11.28 -10.38
C VAL A 612 -54.82 9.78 -10.68
N ILE A 613 -53.67 9.12 -10.46
CA ILE A 613 -53.49 7.67 -10.48
C ILE A 613 -52.83 7.28 -9.16
N THR A 614 -53.56 6.55 -8.33
CA THR A 614 -53.01 5.90 -7.13
C THR A 614 -52.39 4.57 -7.53
N ALA A 615 -51.23 4.25 -6.96
CA ALA A 615 -50.59 2.94 -7.08
C ALA A 615 -49.96 2.52 -5.75
N PRO A 616 -49.79 1.21 -5.49
CA PRO A 616 -49.25 0.72 -4.22
C PRO A 616 -47.92 1.38 -3.83
N HIS A 617 -47.77 1.66 -2.54
CA HIS A 617 -46.51 2.14 -1.98
C HIS A 617 -45.41 1.09 -2.18
N VAL A 618 -44.20 1.54 -2.49
CA VAL A 618 -43.07 0.70 -2.95
C VAL A 618 -42.65 -0.36 -1.91
N THR A 619 -43.00 -0.17 -0.63
CA THR A 619 -42.78 -1.13 0.45
C THR A 619 -43.59 -2.43 0.33
N HIS A 620 -44.63 -2.49 -0.53
CA HIS A 620 -45.48 -3.67 -0.70
C HIS A 620 -45.10 -4.55 -1.90
N LEU A 621 -44.17 -4.11 -2.76
CA LEU A 621 -43.77 -4.80 -4.00
C LEU A 621 -42.76 -5.94 -3.75
N LEU A 622 -42.96 -6.74 -2.70
CA LEU A 622 -41.93 -7.58 -2.08
C LEU A 622 -41.69 -8.95 -2.75
N GLY A 623 -41.94 -9.09 -4.06
CA GLY A 623 -41.87 -10.37 -4.80
C GLY A 623 -40.45 -10.97 -4.91
N ASP A 624 -39.60 -10.43 -5.77
CA ASP A 624 -38.34 -11.07 -6.19
C ASP A 624 -37.06 -10.56 -5.49
N TRP A 625 -37.11 -9.42 -4.80
CA TRP A 625 -35.91 -8.71 -4.31
C TRP A 625 -35.01 -9.50 -3.35
N LYS A 626 -35.53 -10.55 -2.69
CA LYS A 626 -34.72 -11.48 -1.88
C LYS A 626 -33.90 -12.44 -2.76
N ARG A 627 -34.50 -13.04 -3.81
CA ARG A 627 -33.76 -13.90 -4.75
C ARG A 627 -32.58 -13.15 -5.37
N GLU A 628 -32.80 -11.90 -5.80
CA GLU A 628 -31.72 -11.06 -6.32
C GLU A 628 -30.65 -10.71 -5.27
N ALA A 629 -31.04 -10.51 -4.00
CA ALA A 629 -30.11 -10.25 -2.91
C ALA A 629 -29.22 -11.48 -2.61
N ASP A 630 -29.84 -12.64 -2.46
CA ASP A 630 -29.17 -13.93 -2.25
C ASP A 630 -28.14 -14.19 -3.35
N VAL A 631 -28.54 -14.04 -4.62
CA VAL A 631 -27.71 -14.29 -5.81
C VAL A 631 -26.56 -13.28 -5.93
N HIS A 632 -26.78 -12.01 -5.58
CA HIS A 632 -25.72 -11.00 -5.59
C HIS A 632 -24.62 -11.35 -4.57
N VAL A 633 -25.02 -11.71 -3.36
CA VAL A 633 -24.11 -12.07 -2.26
C VAL A 633 -23.36 -13.37 -2.57
N ALA A 634 -24.03 -14.38 -3.12
CA ALA A 634 -23.38 -15.62 -3.54
C ALA A 634 -22.28 -15.38 -4.59
N ARG A 635 -22.51 -14.52 -5.58
CA ARG A 635 -21.50 -14.15 -6.59
C ARG A 635 -20.32 -13.37 -6.00
N GLN A 636 -20.55 -12.52 -5.00
CA GLN A 636 -19.48 -11.82 -4.28
C GLN A 636 -18.62 -12.79 -3.45
N VAL A 637 -19.27 -13.66 -2.67
CA VAL A 637 -18.61 -14.69 -1.84
C VAL A 637 -17.78 -15.65 -2.70
N ALA A 638 -18.34 -16.14 -3.81
CA ALA A 638 -17.64 -17.00 -4.76
C ALA A 638 -16.36 -16.33 -5.30
N ARG A 639 -16.45 -15.07 -5.74
CA ARG A 639 -15.31 -14.30 -6.24
C ARG A 639 -14.20 -14.13 -5.19
N ILE A 640 -14.56 -13.93 -3.93
CA ILE A 640 -13.58 -13.73 -2.84
C ILE A 640 -12.87 -15.06 -2.51
N LEU A 641 -13.60 -16.18 -2.45
CA LEU A 641 -13.03 -17.52 -2.29
C LEU A 641 -12.16 -17.98 -3.49
N GLN A 642 -12.39 -17.42 -4.67
CA GLN A 642 -11.58 -17.65 -5.88
C GLN A 642 -10.36 -16.71 -5.98
N THR A 643 -10.36 -15.59 -5.27
CA THR A 643 -9.20 -14.69 -5.18
C THR A 643 -8.19 -15.27 -4.17
N ALA A 644 -6.90 -15.33 -4.50
CA ALA A 644 -5.88 -15.82 -3.56
C ALA A 644 -5.59 -14.80 -2.45
N SER A 645 -5.31 -15.26 -1.22
CA SER A 645 -4.89 -14.37 -0.14
C SER A 645 -3.44 -13.87 -0.32
N THR A 646 -3.07 -12.84 0.45
CA THR A 646 -1.72 -12.27 0.41
C THR A 646 -0.64 -13.24 0.91
N GLN A 647 -0.98 -14.14 1.83
CA GLN A 647 -0.11 -15.24 2.28
C GLN A 647 -0.02 -16.36 1.24
N GLU A 648 -1.14 -16.73 0.59
CA GLU A 648 -1.15 -17.70 -0.53
C GLU A 648 -0.33 -17.20 -1.74
N THR A 649 -0.33 -15.89 -2.00
CA THR A 649 0.39 -15.26 -3.14
C THR A 649 1.91 -15.23 -2.94
N LEU A 650 2.40 -15.35 -1.70
CA LEU A 650 3.82 -15.41 -1.35
C LEU A 650 4.23 -16.77 -0.75
N SER A 651 3.28 -17.71 -0.68
CA SER A 651 3.39 -19.00 0.00
C SER A 651 4.07 -18.92 1.38
N LEU A 652 3.65 -17.97 2.23
CA LEU A 652 4.23 -17.75 3.57
C LEU A 652 3.26 -18.13 4.69
N GLU A 653 3.69 -19.02 5.59
CA GLU A 653 2.86 -19.54 6.70
C GLU A 653 3.52 -19.32 8.07
N ILE A 654 2.69 -19.23 9.11
CA ILE A 654 3.11 -19.45 10.51
C ILE A 654 2.66 -20.85 10.94
N VAL A 655 3.63 -21.61 11.42
CA VAL A 655 3.54 -23.06 11.70
C VAL A 655 4.17 -23.38 13.06
N PRO A 656 3.74 -24.44 13.77
CA PRO A 656 4.41 -24.92 14.98
C PRO A 656 5.85 -25.36 14.68
N SER A 657 6.82 -24.91 15.48
CA SER A 657 8.25 -25.24 15.32
C SER A 657 8.55 -26.74 15.53
N GLU A 658 7.65 -27.46 16.19
CA GLU A 658 7.74 -28.92 16.36
C GLU A 658 7.59 -29.67 15.04
N LEU A 659 6.67 -29.23 14.16
CA LEU A 659 6.37 -29.84 12.86
C LEU A 659 7.42 -29.53 11.78
N VAL A 660 8.27 -28.53 12.01
CA VAL A 660 9.37 -28.17 11.10
C VAL A 660 10.57 -29.07 11.38
N ILE A 661 11.00 -29.80 10.34
CA ILE A 661 12.06 -30.82 10.41
C ILE A 661 13.11 -30.63 9.31
N PRO A 662 14.42 -30.78 9.61
CA PRO A 662 15.48 -30.79 8.61
C PRO A 662 15.45 -32.10 7.79
N HIS A 663 16.04 -32.09 6.59
CA HIS A 663 16.28 -33.31 5.79
C HIS A 663 17.74 -33.80 5.86
N GLU A 664 18.66 -32.95 6.31
CA GLU A 664 20.09 -33.22 6.44
C GLU A 664 20.58 -33.03 7.88
N GLN A 665 21.70 -33.69 8.23
CA GLN A 665 22.46 -33.44 9.45
C GLN A 665 22.95 -31.98 9.51
N ILE A 666 23.18 -31.47 10.72
CA ILE A 666 23.42 -30.03 10.93
C ILE A 666 24.73 -29.78 11.68
N ASP A 667 25.52 -28.82 11.17
CA ASP A 667 26.71 -28.29 11.86
C ASP A 667 26.30 -27.55 13.15
N GLU A 668 26.49 -28.22 14.28
CA GLU A 668 26.27 -27.69 15.64
C GLU A 668 26.97 -26.34 15.90
N LYS A 669 28.18 -26.14 15.34
CA LYS A 669 28.92 -24.88 15.48
C LYS A 669 28.30 -23.77 14.64
N ARG A 670 27.53 -24.06 13.59
CA ARG A 670 26.69 -23.07 12.89
C ARG A 670 25.41 -22.78 13.66
N VAL A 671 24.76 -23.79 14.25
CA VAL A 671 23.55 -23.59 15.07
C VAL A 671 23.85 -22.67 16.26
N ALA A 672 24.87 -22.96 17.07
CA ALA A 672 25.21 -22.14 18.23
C ALA A 672 25.55 -20.68 17.86
N ARG A 673 26.30 -20.46 16.76
CA ARG A 673 26.61 -19.11 16.25
C ARG A 673 25.39 -18.37 15.69
N LEU A 674 24.39 -19.10 15.18
CA LEU A 674 23.15 -18.51 14.67
C LEU A 674 22.15 -18.22 15.80
N MET A 675 22.08 -19.07 16.82
CA MET A 675 21.25 -18.84 18.02
C MET A 675 21.57 -17.49 18.66
N LYS A 676 22.84 -17.27 19.03
CA LYS A 676 23.31 -16.01 19.63
C LYS A 676 22.92 -14.78 18.79
N ARG A 677 23.04 -14.87 17.46
CA ARG A 677 22.67 -13.79 16.55
C ARG A 677 21.16 -13.54 16.49
N LEU A 678 20.33 -14.59 16.54
CA LEU A 678 18.87 -14.45 16.55
C LEU A 678 18.38 -13.83 17.86
N GLU A 679 19.06 -14.10 18.98
CA GLU A 679 18.83 -13.43 20.28
C GLU A 679 19.23 -11.94 20.23
N GLU A 680 20.39 -11.63 19.61
CA GLU A 680 20.90 -10.25 19.45
C GLU A 680 20.05 -9.40 18.48
N ASP A 681 19.72 -9.94 17.29
CA ASP A 681 18.96 -9.24 16.24
C ASP A 681 17.46 -9.18 16.53
N GLY A 682 16.92 -10.18 17.26
CA GLY A 682 15.49 -10.35 17.53
C GLY A 682 14.60 -10.55 16.29
N ARG A 683 15.18 -10.86 15.12
CA ARG A 683 14.49 -10.80 13.81
C ARG A 683 14.78 -12.00 12.91
N LEU A 684 13.72 -12.52 12.28
CA LEU A 684 13.81 -13.48 11.20
C LEU A 684 14.09 -12.76 9.87
N VAL A 685 15.37 -12.57 9.56
CA VAL A 685 15.78 -11.88 8.32
C VAL A 685 15.32 -12.64 7.07
N ASN A 686 15.52 -13.96 7.01
CA ASN A 686 15.09 -14.83 5.91
C ASN A 686 14.32 -16.05 6.49
N PRO A 687 13.11 -16.38 6.02
CA PRO A 687 12.39 -17.58 6.46
C PRO A 687 13.11 -18.85 5.99
N PRO A 688 13.03 -19.98 6.72
CA PRO A 688 13.32 -21.30 6.15
C PRO A 688 12.34 -21.60 5.01
N ILE A 689 12.80 -22.33 4.01
CA ILE A 689 11.95 -22.80 2.90
C ILE A 689 11.63 -24.27 3.16
N THR A 690 10.37 -24.66 2.99
CA THR A 690 9.84 -25.98 3.35
C THR A 690 8.91 -26.54 2.27
N ILE A 691 8.80 -27.86 2.17
CA ILE A 691 7.65 -28.54 1.56
C ILE A 691 6.80 -29.18 2.67
N PHE A 692 5.48 -29.23 2.50
CA PHE A 692 4.61 -29.98 3.40
C PHE A 692 4.45 -31.42 2.89
N TRP A 693 4.81 -32.41 3.71
CA TRP A 693 4.80 -33.84 3.36
C TRP A 693 4.51 -34.69 4.61
N ASN A 694 3.63 -35.69 4.50
CA ASN A 694 3.24 -36.59 5.59
C ASN A 694 2.96 -35.89 6.95
N GLY A 695 2.28 -34.74 6.92
CA GLY A 695 1.93 -33.97 8.12
C GLY A 695 3.06 -33.13 8.73
N ARG A 696 4.22 -33.02 8.07
CA ARG A 696 5.41 -32.29 8.54
C ARG A 696 5.90 -31.28 7.51
N TYR A 697 6.59 -30.24 7.97
CA TYR A 697 7.21 -29.22 7.12
C TYR A 697 8.71 -29.51 6.96
N ILE A 698 9.08 -30.10 5.83
CA ILE A 698 10.44 -30.56 5.53
C ILE A 698 11.25 -29.41 4.95
N VAL A 699 12.30 -29.00 5.67
CA VAL A 699 13.10 -27.82 5.33
C VAL A 699 14.01 -28.10 4.14
N LEU A 700 13.70 -27.50 3.00
CA LEU A 700 14.50 -27.50 1.77
C LEU A 700 15.71 -26.56 1.87
N ASP A 701 15.56 -25.43 2.58
CA ASP A 701 16.63 -24.45 2.81
C ASP A 701 16.52 -23.82 4.21
N GLY A 702 17.66 -23.71 4.90
CA GLY A 702 17.74 -23.05 6.20
C GLY A 702 17.59 -23.98 7.40
N ALA A 703 17.95 -25.26 7.29
CA ALA A 703 17.91 -26.25 8.38
C ALA A 703 18.60 -25.78 9.68
N THR A 704 19.72 -25.05 9.57
CA THR A 704 20.40 -24.43 10.73
C THR A 704 19.51 -23.43 11.47
N ARG A 705 18.62 -22.73 10.74
CA ARG A 705 17.79 -21.63 11.23
C ARG A 705 16.52 -22.12 11.90
N SER A 706 15.83 -23.11 11.31
CA SER A 706 14.70 -23.78 11.98
C SER A 706 15.14 -24.46 13.27
N THR A 707 16.27 -25.17 13.26
CA THR A 707 16.83 -25.81 14.46
C THR A 707 17.30 -24.80 15.51
N ALA A 708 17.90 -23.67 15.10
CA ALA A 708 18.23 -22.60 16.04
C ALA A 708 16.97 -22.03 16.73
N LEU A 709 15.90 -21.72 15.98
CA LEU A 709 14.65 -21.23 16.54
C LEU A 709 13.99 -22.26 17.48
N LYS A 710 14.00 -23.54 17.11
CA LYS A 710 13.48 -24.64 17.93
C LYS A 710 14.24 -24.79 19.26
N ARG A 711 15.57 -24.60 19.26
CA ARG A 711 16.41 -24.62 20.47
C ARG A 711 16.33 -23.36 21.32
N LEU A 712 16.01 -22.21 20.72
CA LEU A 712 15.67 -20.97 21.43
C LEU A 712 14.24 -20.97 22.02
N GLY A 713 13.52 -22.10 21.93
CA GLY A 713 12.19 -22.24 22.53
C GLY A 713 11.09 -21.41 21.86
N TYR A 714 11.22 -21.05 20.58
CA TYR A 714 10.11 -20.43 19.84
C TYR A 714 9.06 -21.50 19.49
N PRO A 715 7.82 -21.44 20.04
CA PRO A 715 6.79 -22.45 19.77
C PRO A 715 6.29 -22.42 18.32
N TYR A 716 6.36 -21.26 17.66
CA TYR A 716 6.02 -21.08 16.26
C TYR A 716 7.18 -20.49 15.45
N THR A 717 7.22 -20.81 14.16
CA THR A 717 8.13 -20.19 13.18
C THR A 717 7.36 -19.76 11.94
N ILE A 718 7.90 -18.79 11.21
CA ILE A 718 7.46 -18.48 9.85
C ILE A 718 8.25 -19.37 8.88
N VAL A 719 7.60 -19.90 7.85
CA VAL A 719 8.23 -20.66 6.75
C VAL A 719 7.70 -20.19 5.39
N GLN A 720 8.49 -20.35 4.34
CA GLN A 720 8.02 -20.29 2.95
C GLN A 720 7.71 -21.73 2.49
N VAL A 721 6.46 -22.00 2.14
CA VAL A 721 5.99 -23.32 1.71
C VAL A 721 6.04 -23.41 0.20
N VAL A 722 6.60 -24.48 -0.34
CA VAL A 722 6.72 -24.71 -1.78
C VAL A 722 5.70 -25.76 -2.20
N ARG A 723 4.85 -25.46 -3.18
CA ARG A 723 3.72 -26.34 -3.54
C ARG A 723 4.08 -27.31 -4.67
N PRO A 724 3.80 -28.63 -4.55
CA PRO A 724 3.96 -29.58 -5.63
C PRO A 724 3.25 -29.12 -6.92
N GLY A 725 3.99 -29.02 -8.02
CA GLY A 725 3.45 -28.71 -9.34
C GLY A 725 3.13 -27.25 -9.65
N GLN A 726 3.20 -26.32 -8.68
CA GLN A 726 3.11 -24.88 -8.94
C GLN A 726 4.49 -24.21 -8.97
N ASP A 727 5.35 -24.57 -8.03
CA ASP A 727 6.71 -24.04 -7.90
C ASP A 727 7.73 -25.10 -8.34
N THR A 728 8.28 -24.99 -9.55
CA THR A 728 9.31 -25.94 -10.03
C THR A 728 10.66 -25.65 -9.37
N PHE A 729 10.93 -26.36 -8.27
CA PHE A 729 12.26 -26.44 -7.66
C PHE A 729 13.07 -27.60 -8.26
N GLU A 730 14.39 -27.44 -8.33
CA GLU A 730 15.32 -28.50 -8.77
C GLU A 730 16.13 -29.03 -7.58
N LEU A 731 16.37 -30.34 -7.55
CA LEU A 731 17.28 -30.97 -6.59
C LEU A 731 18.57 -31.36 -7.30
N HIS A 732 19.69 -30.76 -6.91
CA HIS A 732 21.02 -31.21 -7.31
C HIS A 732 21.64 -32.05 -6.18
N THR A 733 22.32 -33.13 -6.57
CA THR A 733 23.24 -33.85 -5.68
C THR A 733 24.65 -33.31 -5.89
N TRP A 734 25.27 -32.79 -4.83
CA TRP A 734 26.67 -32.37 -4.84
C TRP A 734 27.61 -33.58 -4.74
N TYR A 735 28.74 -33.46 -5.43
CA TYR A 735 29.91 -34.31 -5.26
C TYR A 735 30.90 -33.62 -4.32
N HIS A 736 31.64 -34.41 -3.55
CA HIS A 736 32.54 -33.90 -2.53
C HIS A 736 34.00 -34.07 -2.97
N ALA A 737 34.64 -32.95 -3.32
CA ALA A 737 36.07 -32.90 -3.59
C ALA A 737 36.80 -32.88 -2.25
N ILE A 738 37.59 -33.92 -1.98
CA ILE A 738 38.29 -34.14 -0.71
C ILE A 738 39.76 -33.77 -0.91
N SER A 739 40.23 -32.75 -0.19
CA SER A 739 41.59 -32.22 -0.28
C SER A 739 42.39 -32.53 0.99
N SER A 740 43.60 -33.07 0.81
CA SER A 740 44.48 -33.45 1.92
C SER A 740 45.92 -33.61 1.44
N LYS A 741 46.88 -33.36 2.33
CA LYS A 741 48.30 -33.68 2.11
C LYS A 741 48.62 -35.17 2.28
N ARG A 742 47.64 -35.97 2.74
CA ARG A 742 47.76 -37.40 3.02
C ARG A 742 47.30 -38.22 1.80
N PRO A 743 47.86 -39.42 1.56
CA PRO A 743 47.54 -40.22 0.38
C PRO A 743 46.12 -40.80 0.45
N PHE A 744 45.48 -41.01 -0.71
CA PHE A 744 44.12 -41.55 -0.78
C PHE A 744 43.99 -42.95 -0.16
N SER A 745 45.05 -43.76 -0.18
CA SER A 745 45.09 -45.07 0.47
C SER A 745 44.89 -45.01 1.98
N GLU A 746 45.29 -43.92 2.65
CA GLU A 746 45.03 -43.75 4.09
C GLU A 746 43.53 -43.55 4.35
N LEU A 747 42.84 -42.77 3.51
CA LEU A 747 41.40 -42.60 3.59
C LEU A 747 40.66 -43.91 3.27
N LEU A 748 41.07 -44.65 2.24
CA LEU A 748 40.49 -45.97 1.93
C LEU A 748 40.60 -46.95 3.12
N ASN A 749 41.74 -46.98 3.81
CA ASN A 749 41.96 -47.83 4.99
C ASN A 749 41.06 -47.44 6.19
N LEU A 750 40.65 -46.17 6.30
CA LEU A 750 39.70 -45.71 7.31
C LEU A 750 38.25 -46.06 6.91
N LEU A 751 37.89 -45.83 5.65
CA LEU A 751 36.56 -46.16 5.14
C LEU A 751 36.30 -47.68 5.19
N GLN A 752 37.30 -48.54 4.97
CA GLN A 752 37.20 -50.00 5.14
C GLN A 752 36.82 -50.46 6.56
N GLN A 753 36.90 -49.59 7.58
CA GLN A 753 36.53 -49.93 8.97
C GLN A 753 35.04 -49.70 9.25
N ILE A 754 34.31 -49.05 8.33
CA ILE A 754 32.88 -48.73 8.51
C ILE A 754 32.03 -50.00 8.39
N PRO A 755 31.26 -50.38 9.43
CA PRO A 755 30.44 -51.59 9.40
C PRO A 755 29.40 -51.55 8.27
N GLY A 756 29.33 -52.62 7.48
CA GLY A 756 28.38 -52.73 6.37
C GLY A 756 28.75 -51.95 5.10
N LEU A 757 29.94 -51.33 5.02
CA LEU A 757 30.49 -50.79 3.78
C LEU A 757 31.33 -51.85 3.04
N GLN A 758 31.33 -51.81 1.71
CA GLN A 758 32.28 -52.54 0.87
C GLN A 758 32.91 -51.58 -0.14
N LEU A 759 34.25 -51.61 -0.26
CA LEU A 759 35.01 -50.83 -1.23
C LEU A 759 35.66 -51.76 -2.26
N THR A 760 35.39 -51.51 -3.54
CA THR A 760 35.85 -52.36 -4.65
C THR A 760 36.46 -51.50 -5.77
N PRO A 761 37.73 -51.72 -6.17
CA PRO A 761 38.30 -51.08 -7.35
C PRO A 761 37.52 -51.48 -8.61
N ILE A 762 37.21 -50.52 -9.48
CA ILE A 762 36.52 -50.76 -10.76
C ILE A 762 37.17 -49.96 -11.88
N GLU A 763 36.95 -50.37 -13.13
CA GLU A 763 37.35 -49.54 -14.27
C GLU A 763 36.49 -48.28 -14.36
N THR A 764 37.14 -47.13 -14.58
CA THR A 764 36.50 -45.80 -14.59
C THR A 764 35.39 -45.68 -15.65
N HIS A 765 35.43 -46.49 -16.72
CA HIS A 765 34.36 -46.55 -17.73
C HIS A 765 33.05 -47.18 -17.21
N GLN A 766 33.10 -47.97 -16.12
CA GLN A 766 31.97 -48.70 -15.55
C GLN A 766 31.26 -47.91 -14.44
N ALA A 767 31.90 -46.88 -13.89
CA ALA A 767 31.43 -46.11 -12.73
C ALA A 767 30.03 -45.48 -12.92
N GLN A 768 29.75 -44.97 -14.13
CA GLN A 768 28.45 -44.42 -14.54
C GLN A 768 27.31 -45.46 -14.54
N THR A 769 27.64 -46.73 -14.75
CA THR A 769 26.69 -47.85 -14.71
C THR A 769 26.50 -48.35 -13.28
N ALA A 770 27.60 -48.45 -12.51
CA ALA A 770 27.56 -48.87 -11.11
C ALA A 770 26.71 -47.93 -10.22
N LEU A 771 26.77 -46.61 -10.43
CA LEU A 771 25.89 -45.65 -9.74
C LEU A 771 24.38 -45.90 -9.91
N ARG A 772 23.96 -46.74 -10.86
CA ARG A 772 22.54 -47.09 -11.07
C ARG A 772 22.10 -48.30 -10.25
N GLN A 773 23.01 -48.97 -9.56
CA GLN A 773 22.71 -50.17 -8.77
C GLN A 773 22.21 -49.77 -7.35
N PRO A 774 21.13 -50.38 -6.81
CA PRO A 774 20.49 -49.92 -5.57
C PRO A 774 21.36 -50.02 -4.30
N ASP A 775 22.42 -50.81 -4.34
CA ASP A 775 23.41 -51.04 -3.30
C ASP A 775 24.56 -50.00 -3.31
N THR A 776 24.81 -49.33 -4.43
CA THR A 776 25.89 -48.34 -4.55
C THR A 776 25.59 -47.06 -3.76
N LEU A 777 26.51 -46.66 -2.90
CA LEU A 777 26.47 -45.39 -2.14
C LEU A 777 27.11 -44.25 -2.93
N CYS A 778 28.29 -44.48 -3.50
CA CYS A 778 29.04 -43.55 -4.35
C CYS A 778 30.16 -44.29 -5.09
N TYR A 779 30.92 -43.58 -5.92
CA TYR A 779 32.31 -43.95 -6.22
C TYR A 779 33.27 -42.81 -5.89
N PHE A 780 34.51 -43.17 -5.60
CA PHE A 780 35.62 -42.23 -5.48
C PHE A 780 36.45 -42.26 -6.76
N LEU A 781 36.75 -41.09 -7.32
CA LEU A 781 37.70 -40.92 -8.41
C LEU A 781 38.95 -40.23 -7.84
N ASP A 782 40.11 -40.90 -7.87
CA ASP A 782 41.36 -40.34 -7.36
C ASP A 782 41.99 -39.33 -8.35
N ARG A 783 43.01 -38.60 -7.86
CA ARG A 783 43.78 -37.63 -8.64
C ARG A 783 44.44 -38.19 -9.92
N ASN A 784 44.62 -39.50 -10.01
CA ASN A 784 45.28 -40.20 -11.12
C ASN A 784 44.28 -40.80 -12.13
N GLY A 785 42.98 -40.79 -11.82
CA GLY A 785 41.93 -41.39 -12.64
C GLY A 785 41.51 -42.81 -12.24
N ASN A 786 42.01 -43.33 -11.11
CA ASN A 786 41.58 -44.62 -10.56
C ASN A 786 40.20 -44.49 -9.91
N THR A 787 39.33 -45.49 -10.09
CA THR A 787 37.99 -45.50 -9.49
C THR A 787 37.86 -46.59 -8.42
N THR A 788 37.31 -46.21 -7.25
CA THR A 788 36.89 -47.16 -6.21
C THR A 788 35.38 -47.01 -5.96
N LEU A 789 34.61 -48.07 -6.20
CA LEU A 789 33.19 -48.13 -5.93
C LEU A 789 32.95 -48.37 -4.42
N ALA A 790 31.94 -47.71 -3.86
CA ALA A 790 31.47 -47.91 -2.50
C ALA A 790 30.03 -48.45 -2.50
N THR A 791 29.86 -49.71 -2.10
CA THR A 791 28.56 -50.39 -2.01
C THR A 791 28.20 -50.72 -0.57
N ILE A 792 26.91 -50.94 -0.31
CA ILE A 792 26.40 -51.43 0.96
C ILE A 792 26.41 -52.97 0.99
N GLN A 793 26.75 -53.56 2.13
CA GLN A 793 26.59 -54.99 2.37
C GLN A 793 25.11 -55.34 2.64
N PRO A 794 24.64 -56.54 2.24
CA PRO A 794 23.26 -56.97 2.48
C PRO A 794 22.85 -56.90 3.95
N GLY A 795 21.73 -56.22 4.23
CA GLY A 795 21.15 -56.11 5.58
C GLY A 795 21.63 -54.93 6.43
N ALA A 796 22.63 -54.16 6.00
CA ALA A 796 23.03 -52.92 6.68
C ALA A 796 22.03 -51.76 6.40
N ASN A 797 21.96 -50.77 7.31
CA ASN A 797 21.15 -49.57 7.09
C ASN A 797 21.90 -48.61 6.14
N ARG A 798 21.33 -48.38 4.93
CA ARG A 798 21.94 -47.55 3.88
C ARG A 798 22.24 -46.13 4.34
N LEU A 799 21.35 -45.52 5.12
CA LEU A 799 21.51 -44.14 5.57
C LEU A 799 22.56 -44.03 6.67
N GLN A 800 22.62 -44.99 7.60
CA GLN A 800 23.64 -45.04 8.64
C GLN A 800 25.04 -45.16 8.04
N VAL A 801 25.25 -46.15 7.16
CA VAL A 801 26.55 -46.36 6.49
C VAL A 801 26.95 -45.14 5.65
N MET A 802 26.00 -44.51 4.95
CA MET A 802 26.26 -43.30 4.17
C MET A 802 26.60 -42.08 5.05
N ASN A 803 25.94 -41.92 6.21
CA ASN A 803 26.28 -40.88 7.18
C ASN A 803 27.68 -41.07 7.76
N GLU A 804 28.04 -42.31 8.12
CA GLU A 804 29.36 -42.64 8.67
C GLU A 804 30.48 -42.48 7.62
N LEU A 805 30.22 -42.87 6.37
CA LEU A 805 31.10 -42.61 5.21
C LEU A 805 31.41 -41.11 5.06
N VAL A 806 30.38 -40.26 5.03
CA VAL A 806 30.56 -38.80 4.87
C VAL A 806 31.25 -38.18 6.09
N ALA A 807 30.88 -38.57 7.30
CA ALA A 807 31.54 -38.11 8.52
C ALA A 807 33.04 -38.49 8.52
N THR A 808 33.39 -39.68 8.06
CA THR A 808 34.77 -40.19 8.05
C THR A 808 35.68 -39.38 7.14
N TYR A 809 35.30 -39.15 5.87
CA TYR A 809 36.15 -38.34 4.99
C TYR A 809 36.12 -36.84 5.36
N THR A 810 35.01 -36.33 5.91
CA THR A 810 34.91 -34.92 6.35
C THR A 810 35.73 -34.63 7.61
N ASN A 811 35.96 -35.64 8.47
CA ASN A 811 36.91 -35.55 9.58
C ASN A 811 38.37 -35.78 9.14
N TRP A 812 38.61 -36.26 7.92
CA TRP A 812 39.94 -36.61 7.42
C TRP A 812 40.58 -35.55 6.50
N GLY A 813 39.78 -34.80 5.74
CA GLY A 813 40.29 -33.77 4.83
C GLY A 813 39.30 -32.61 4.65
N ASP A 814 39.78 -31.54 4.00
CA ASP A 814 38.92 -30.41 3.65
C ASP A 814 37.97 -30.83 2.52
N VAL A 815 36.66 -30.63 2.72
CA VAL A 815 35.61 -31.05 1.79
C VAL A 815 34.96 -29.85 1.12
N GLU A 816 35.12 -29.76 -0.20
CA GLU A 816 34.48 -28.77 -1.05
C GLU A 816 33.41 -29.42 -1.95
N ARG A 817 32.42 -28.64 -2.39
CA ARG A 817 31.27 -29.14 -3.16
C ARG A 817 31.41 -28.80 -4.64
N THR A 818 31.15 -29.77 -5.52
CA THR A 818 31.19 -29.57 -6.98
C THR A 818 30.15 -30.44 -7.71
N LEU A 819 29.78 -30.05 -8.94
CA LEU A 819 28.98 -30.86 -9.86
C LEU A 819 29.84 -31.44 -10.99
N LEU A 820 31.16 -31.22 -10.96
CA LEU A 820 32.09 -31.73 -11.96
C LEU A 820 32.42 -33.21 -11.71
N THR A 821 32.48 -33.99 -12.78
CA THR A 821 33.00 -35.37 -12.82
C THR A 821 34.20 -35.52 -13.75
N ASP A 822 34.60 -34.45 -14.44
CA ASP A 822 35.73 -34.42 -15.37
C ASP A 822 37.04 -34.12 -14.63
N LEU A 823 38.00 -35.06 -14.66
CA LEU A 823 39.23 -34.97 -13.88
C LEU A 823 40.09 -33.74 -14.22
N PRO A 824 40.34 -33.38 -15.49
CA PRO A 824 41.05 -32.14 -15.84
C PRO A 824 40.41 -30.88 -15.24
N ARG A 825 39.08 -30.71 -15.34
CA ARG A 825 38.37 -29.57 -14.75
C ARG A 825 38.35 -29.61 -13.22
N LEU A 826 38.21 -30.79 -12.62
CA LEU A 826 38.30 -30.97 -11.16
C LEU A 826 39.67 -30.55 -10.62
N LEU A 827 40.76 -30.93 -11.28
CA LEU A 827 42.12 -30.55 -10.87
C LEU A 827 42.44 -29.07 -11.13
N ALA A 828 41.78 -28.45 -12.11
CA ALA A 828 41.83 -27.00 -12.32
C ALA A 828 41.04 -26.21 -11.25
N GLN A 829 39.88 -26.71 -10.82
CA GLN A 829 39.08 -26.08 -9.76
C GLN A 829 39.67 -26.33 -8.36
N PHE A 830 40.17 -27.53 -8.10
CA PHE A 830 40.68 -27.97 -6.79
C PHE A 830 42.11 -28.52 -6.91
N PRO A 831 43.15 -27.65 -7.02
CA PRO A 831 44.53 -28.09 -7.21
C PRO A 831 45.11 -28.96 -6.08
N GLN A 832 44.46 -29.01 -4.91
CA GLN A 832 44.85 -29.84 -3.76
C GLN A 832 43.96 -31.10 -3.55
N MET A 833 43.05 -31.39 -4.50
CA MET A 833 42.19 -32.56 -4.43
C MET A 833 43.00 -33.86 -4.37
N THR A 834 42.65 -34.72 -3.42
CA THR A 834 43.15 -36.10 -3.29
C THR A 834 42.24 -37.07 -4.06
N ALA A 835 40.93 -36.93 -3.90
CA ALA A 835 39.89 -37.65 -4.64
C ALA A 835 38.57 -36.84 -4.64
N VAL A 836 37.63 -37.19 -5.52
CA VAL A 836 36.23 -36.73 -5.47
C VAL A 836 35.29 -37.90 -5.19
N ALA A 837 34.36 -37.74 -4.25
CA ALA A 837 33.26 -38.67 -3.98
C ALA A 837 32.02 -38.26 -4.80
N ILE A 838 31.61 -39.13 -5.73
CA ILE A 838 30.53 -38.89 -6.70
C ILE A 838 29.35 -39.80 -6.34
N PHE A 839 28.21 -39.19 -6.04
CA PHE A 839 27.01 -39.84 -5.50
C PHE A 839 25.95 -40.08 -6.60
N PRO A 840 25.07 -41.09 -6.45
CA PRO A 840 23.89 -41.23 -7.29
C PRO A 840 22.94 -40.05 -7.06
N GLN A 841 22.20 -39.64 -8.09
CA GLN A 841 21.30 -38.48 -7.98
C GLN A 841 20.08 -38.83 -7.11
N PHE A 842 19.88 -38.08 -6.03
CA PHE A 842 18.71 -38.22 -5.16
C PHE A 842 17.43 -37.72 -5.84
N LYS A 843 16.32 -38.38 -5.55
CA LYS A 843 14.97 -37.93 -5.93
C LYS A 843 14.34 -37.15 -4.78
N PRO A 844 13.61 -36.03 -5.03
CA PRO A 844 12.98 -35.24 -3.98
C PRO A 844 12.08 -36.07 -3.06
N GLU A 845 11.27 -36.96 -3.62
CA GLU A 845 10.30 -37.79 -2.88
C GLU A 845 11.02 -38.72 -1.88
N THR A 846 12.19 -39.25 -2.26
CA THR A 846 13.02 -40.07 -1.36
C THR A 846 13.64 -39.26 -0.23
N VAL A 847 14.06 -38.01 -0.50
CA VAL A 847 14.55 -37.08 0.53
C VAL A 847 13.43 -36.72 1.51
N PHE A 848 12.22 -36.48 1.01
CA PHE A 848 11.05 -36.12 1.81
C PHE A 848 10.56 -37.28 2.68
N GLU A 849 10.50 -38.49 2.12
CA GLU A 849 10.02 -39.65 2.86
C GLU A 849 10.93 -39.99 4.05
N VAL A 850 12.25 -40.06 3.83
CA VAL A 850 13.29 -40.26 4.87
C VAL A 850 13.18 -39.21 5.98
N ALA A 851 13.13 -37.92 5.60
CA ALA A 851 13.01 -36.83 6.58
C ALA A 851 11.67 -36.90 7.35
N SER A 852 10.57 -37.26 6.69
CA SER A 852 9.27 -37.39 7.33
C SER A 852 9.23 -38.49 8.40
N GLN A 853 10.03 -39.53 8.24
CA GLN A 853 10.20 -40.61 9.22
C GLN A 853 11.11 -40.20 10.40
N GLY A 854 11.83 -39.08 10.29
CA GLY A 854 12.75 -38.54 11.31
C GLY A 854 14.22 -38.90 11.08
N GLU A 855 14.54 -39.56 9.96
CA GLU A 855 15.89 -39.88 9.55
C GLU A 855 16.54 -38.72 8.77
N LEU A 856 17.88 -38.60 8.80
CA LEU A 856 18.61 -37.46 8.22
C LEU A 856 19.73 -37.87 7.27
N LEU A 857 19.80 -37.20 6.12
CA LEU A 857 20.87 -37.34 5.12
C LEU A 857 22.19 -36.69 5.58
N PRO A 858 23.34 -37.11 5.02
CA PRO A 858 24.61 -36.48 5.32
C PRO A 858 24.64 -35.01 4.88
N ALA A 859 25.18 -34.16 5.75
CA ALA A 859 25.20 -32.71 5.54
C ALA A 859 25.88 -32.31 4.22
N GLY A 860 25.15 -31.64 3.34
CA GLY A 860 25.67 -31.02 2.13
C GLY A 860 25.55 -31.78 0.82
N LEU A 861 25.12 -33.05 0.83
CA LEU A 861 24.91 -33.82 -0.39
C LEU A 861 23.77 -33.26 -1.24
N THR A 862 22.71 -32.76 -0.62
CA THR A 862 21.50 -32.28 -1.29
C THR A 862 21.46 -30.75 -1.39
N ARG A 863 21.01 -30.23 -2.54
CA ARG A 863 20.71 -28.81 -2.72
C ARG A 863 19.46 -28.59 -3.57
N PHE A 864 18.45 -28.04 -2.92
CA PHE A 864 17.28 -27.50 -3.60
C PHE A 864 17.59 -26.08 -4.14
N VAL A 865 17.43 -25.91 -5.45
CA VAL A 865 17.35 -24.60 -6.14
C VAL A 865 15.88 -24.25 -6.25
N ILE A 866 15.49 -23.09 -5.73
CA ILE A 866 14.08 -22.75 -5.49
C ILE A 866 13.81 -21.34 -6.02
N PRO A 867 13.05 -21.18 -7.13
CA PRO A 867 12.70 -19.86 -7.64
C PRO A 867 11.78 -19.11 -6.66
N GLY A 868 11.83 -17.78 -6.68
CA GLY A 868 10.93 -16.98 -5.81
C GLY A 868 11.28 -16.98 -4.32
N ARG A 869 12.51 -17.36 -3.93
CA ARG A 869 13.02 -17.26 -2.56
C ARG A 869 12.74 -15.88 -1.95
N ILE A 870 12.08 -15.85 -0.81
CA ILE A 870 11.83 -14.61 -0.06
C ILE A 870 13.03 -14.28 0.82
N LEU A 871 13.64 -13.13 0.54
CA LEU A 871 14.78 -12.56 1.28
C LEU A 871 14.36 -11.29 2.02
N ARG A 872 15.05 -10.99 3.13
CA ARG A 872 14.87 -9.76 3.94
C ARG A 872 13.43 -9.57 4.43
N LEU A 873 12.76 -10.68 4.74
CA LEU A 873 11.49 -10.73 5.46
C LEU A 873 11.57 -9.88 6.74
N ASN A 874 12.63 -9.98 7.54
CA ASN A 874 12.82 -9.17 8.76
C ASN A 874 11.58 -9.16 9.68
N ALA A 875 10.96 -10.32 9.90
CA ALA A 875 9.84 -10.45 10.84
C ALA A 875 10.34 -10.40 12.29
N ASP A 876 9.57 -9.80 13.18
CA ASP A 876 9.88 -9.75 14.62
C ASP A 876 9.68 -11.14 15.25
N LEU A 877 10.73 -11.67 15.88
CA LEU A 877 10.66 -12.97 16.56
C LEU A 877 9.88 -12.90 17.88
N LYS A 878 9.79 -11.73 18.53
CA LYS A 878 9.11 -11.60 19.84
C LYS A 878 7.64 -11.99 19.75
N ARG A 879 6.97 -11.63 18.64
CA ARG A 879 5.60 -12.06 18.29
C ARG A 879 5.43 -13.57 18.22
N LEU A 880 6.45 -14.32 17.79
CA LEU A 880 6.39 -15.78 17.72
C LEU A 880 6.57 -16.46 19.08
N HIS A 881 7.10 -15.75 20.08
CA HIS A 881 7.30 -16.22 21.45
C HIS A 881 6.21 -15.74 22.45
N GLN A 882 5.44 -14.70 22.09
CA GLN A 882 4.30 -14.25 22.89
C GLN A 882 3.22 -15.32 23.01
N ASP A 883 2.59 -15.43 24.17
CA ASP A 883 1.40 -16.28 24.36
C ASP A 883 0.17 -15.55 23.78
N GLU A 884 -0.03 -15.69 22.48
CA GLU A 884 -1.20 -15.20 21.75
C GLU A 884 -1.63 -16.28 20.74
N PRO A 885 -2.95 -16.49 20.50
CA PRO A 885 -3.43 -17.56 19.62
C PRO A 885 -2.82 -17.51 18.21
N LEU A 886 -2.64 -18.68 17.58
CA LEU A 886 -2.06 -18.78 16.24
C LEU A 886 -2.79 -17.92 15.20
N ALA A 887 -4.10 -17.71 15.34
CA ALA A 887 -4.88 -16.80 14.50
C ALA A 887 -4.48 -15.33 14.69
N ALA A 888 -4.23 -14.88 15.93
CA ALA A 888 -3.72 -13.53 16.19
C ALA A 888 -2.33 -13.33 15.56
N LYS A 889 -1.45 -14.34 15.66
CA LYS A 889 -0.15 -14.37 14.96
C LYS A 889 -0.33 -14.28 13.44
N ARG A 890 -1.24 -15.07 12.85
CA ARG A 890 -1.54 -15.06 11.41
C ARG A 890 -2.14 -13.73 10.94
N ALA A 891 -3.01 -13.09 11.73
CA ALA A 891 -3.61 -11.78 11.44
C ALA A 891 -2.60 -10.61 11.61
N TRP A 892 -1.68 -10.69 12.58
CA TRP A 892 -0.51 -9.81 12.63
C TRP A 892 0.36 -9.99 11.38
N PHE A 893 0.68 -11.23 11.02
CA PHE A 893 1.58 -11.53 9.92
C PHE A 893 0.99 -11.20 8.54
N ASN A 894 -0.32 -11.39 8.34
CA ASN A 894 -1.02 -10.91 7.14
C ASN A 894 -0.92 -9.39 7.00
N ARG A 895 -1.19 -8.63 8.08
CA ARG A 895 -1.04 -7.17 8.07
C ARG A 895 0.42 -6.74 7.83
N PHE A 896 1.39 -7.41 8.44
CA PHE A 896 2.82 -7.18 8.21
C PHE A 896 3.25 -7.44 6.75
N LEU A 897 2.73 -8.48 6.10
CA LEU A 897 2.98 -8.76 4.68
C LEU A 897 2.27 -7.76 3.76
N GLN A 898 1.00 -7.45 4.04
CA GLN A 898 0.25 -6.41 3.33
C GLN A 898 0.92 -5.04 3.44
N GLU A 899 1.41 -4.66 4.63
CA GLU A 899 2.22 -3.46 4.83
C GLU A 899 3.50 -3.49 3.99
N LYS A 900 4.22 -4.63 3.92
CA LYS A 900 5.45 -4.75 3.11
C LYS A 900 5.19 -4.66 1.61
N LEU A 901 4.08 -5.20 1.15
CA LEU A 901 3.63 -5.14 -0.24
C LEU A 901 3.11 -3.74 -0.61
N ALA A 902 2.31 -3.11 0.25
CA ALA A 902 1.83 -1.73 0.09
C ALA A 902 2.97 -0.69 0.15
N ARG A 903 4.05 -0.99 0.89
CA ARG A 903 5.32 -0.24 0.86
C ARG A 903 6.18 -0.55 -0.39
N SER A 904 5.71 -1.36 -1.32
CA SER A 904 6.38 -1.78 -2.56
C SER A 904 7.79 -2.35 -2.37
N ARG A 905 8.05 -3.03 -1.24
CA ARG A 905 9.39 -3.57 -0.90
C ARG A 905 9.66 -4.98 -1.43
N LEU A 906 8.76 -5.52 -2.26
CA LEU A 906 8.88 -6.84 -2.85
C LEU A 906 9.63 -6.74 -4.19
N ARG A 907 10.88 -7.23 -4.22
CA ARG A 907 11.65 -7.41 -5.46
C ARG A 907 11.70 -8.89 -5.80
N TYR A 908 11.21 -9.27 -6.97
CA TYR A 908 11.31 -10.65 -7.46
C TYR A 908 12.71 -10.90 -8.05
N TYR A 909 13.30 -12.03 -7.69
CA TYR A 909 14.56 -12.52 -8.23
C TYR A 909 14.39 -14.01 -8.59
N GLN A 910 14.84 -14.43 -9.77
CA GLN A 910 14.80 -15.83 -10.21
C GLN A 910 16.08 -16.62 -9.85
N GLU A 911 16.94 -16.06 -8.98
CA GLU A 911 18.31 -16.52 -8.65
C GLU A 911 19.30 -16.52 -9.85
N PRO A 912 20.63 -16.57 -9.63
CA PRO A 912 21.36 -16.43 -8.36
C PRO A 912 21.82 -14.98 -8.10
N VAL A 913 22.21 -14.70 -6.85
CA VAL A 913 22.69 -13.38 -6.41
C VAL A 913 24.12 -13.49 -5.85
N ILE A 914 25.02 -12.62 -6.32
CA ILE A 914 26.27 -12.30 -5.64
C ILE A 914 26.11 -10.91 -5.02
N LEU A 915 26.39 -10.78 -3.73
CA LEU A 915 26.51 -9.50 -3.04
C LEU A 915 27.93 -9.40 -2.48
N LEU A 916 28.67 -8.43 -3.01
CA LEU A 916 29.82 -7.80 -2.39
C LEU A 916 29.38 -6.35 -2.11
N ASP A 917 29.82 -5.79 -0.99
CA ASP A 917 29.37 -4.53 -0.38
C ASP A 917 27.93 -4.54 0.21
N GLU A 918 27.86 -4.84 1.52
CA GLU A 918 26.97 -4.19 2.50
C GLU A 918 27.79 -3.67 3.68
#